data_AF-A0A956CGM8-F1
#
_entry.id   AF-A0A956CGM8-F1
#
_cell.length_a   1.000
_cell.length_b   1.000
_cell.length_c   1.000
_cell.angle_alpha   90.00
_cell.angle_beta   90.00
_cell.angle_gamma   90.00
#
_symmetry.space_group_name_H-M   'P 1'
#
loop_
_entity.id
_entity.type
_entity.pdbx_description
1 polymer ?
#
loop_
_entity_poly.entity_id
_entity_poly.type
_entity_poly.pdbx_seq_one_letter_code
_entity_poly.pdbx_strand_id
1 'polypeptide(L)'
;MPRRLAAAVLTLSLQASAEPVRTLDLTQDFGASPSSVSERQAVYDELTVATCLQGLANRSAPNLYLFYVTSAVKAGLETDKLWFDRLSDPAIGGGILDGRSVEPLSDLDAAITAYTPLISGLAVWDPKVPATVNAAFAAAGADDLLVVSYSSDPESWYQKLSAQFDTKISLVTPAGGSVFLDNQGSESVFGTNRQTSQSAKADAYVWALENYLKPGKLQPLELGFMLDGFWVENPTDYKGNPQPTSQLQITNRDFLVARRGMPFDLSPWSDVAATDAPGQPPGTDPAILKEIVSAARDQAPPDVITVRGFFGWQFKYTTLQGLPAGHEPVAGEWKSVQVVSPWAVGLDADAPGVATLANASFHQHVPLPEVVPPQPRPTAEDLIGAGFLHGLAQNGGFEDGSAGWTLHATNHVVYTDDAPGPPKAHSGLRYLECNTSAIGDDSADNIYRDGPAASPGQRVTLRAFVRAPAAPVDGELVIWGLGGSTEQVVTKFTAGTAWSEVRATLNVKNPGHTSTRGQLYLRTEGANLDVDDVAFYAGAPETAAVEPANYVLWFVGDYDGASWLASFTPVVWDAPGRGVVPFAWDFSGHLASRFPPLFRHVIATRTARDFFIGADSGPGYGNPSLMNAERREIWANAGMRAQRVLDASSTWVLNPLDSIDATGLSAVTPFAGDGIVLIGPTSLSLPALVDHAPVLTLGSAGGDDANAVESSVAGQLSPPSSPQFSAYRTVLKPTAALTTGSRQVVLNHAALAARFVDPYAFFYLLKRQLGGAIEKRASYLNVAVPSPEPGAPSTLALSVRNDGWDTWKVGKFRLGAHLADTPPRVRTLPSQSGGYPIRVELPKDVGPGESVALDVPLPALDLGQKKTVQLDMVEEGVAWFESAGDIPLQLTVEPHAAPNVDGGSAGSPGTDGGAGASGSSGGASGGSARPSAGEDDGGCGCRTTSSRSLSLFAWLALGALAALLRRRR
;
A
#
# COMPACT_ATOMS: atom_id res chain seq x y z
N MET A 1 7.97 -11.82 41.19
CA MET A 1 7.35 -13.16 41.07
C MET A 1 6.79 -13.51 42.45
N PRO A 2 5.53 -13.99 42.63
CA PRO A 2 4.61 -14.58 41.67
C PRO A 2 3.32 -13.75 41.47
N ARG A 3 3.06 -13.31 40.21
CA ARG A 3 1.75 -12.80 39.73
C ARG A 3 1.30 -13.55 38.46
N ARG A 4 1.87 -14.74 38.22
CA ARG A 4 1.65 -15.56 37.02
C ARG A 4 0.82 -16.83 37.24
N LEU A 5 0.18 -17.00 38.40
CA LEU A 5 -0.63 -18.21 38.67
C LEU A 5 -2.11 -17.96 39.03
N ALA A 6 -2.55 -16.71 39.20
CA ALA A 6 -3.95 -16.44 39.53
C ALA A 6 -4.86 -16.31 38.29
N ALA A 7 -4.30 -16.21 37.09
CA ALA A 7 -5.05 -16.22 35.82
C ALA A 7 -5.41 -17.63 35.31
N ALA A 8 -5.04 -18.69 36.05
CA ALA A 8 -5.15 -20.08 35.58
C ALA A 8 -6.26 -20.90 36.28
N VAL A 9 -7.04 -20.34 37.22
CA VAL A 9 -7.97 -21.14 38.05
C VAL A 9 -9.42 -20.61 38.05
N LEU A 10 -9.74 -19.57 37.26
CA LEU A 10 -11.13 -19.09 37.07
C LEU A 10 -11.66 -19.30 35.63
N THR A 11 -11.16 -20.34 34.95
CA THR A 11 -11.61 -20.80 33.63
C THR A 11 -11.90 -22.31 33.61
N LEU A 12 -12.48 -22.82 34.70
CA LEU A 12 -13.05 -24.17 34.75
C LEU A 12 -14.59 -24.09 34.68
N SER A 13 -15.06 -23.45 33.62
CA SER A 13 -16.42 -23.59 33.10
C SER A 13 -16.30 -23.75 31.58
N LEU A 14 -16.23 -25.02 31.13
CA LEU A 14 -16.32 -25.46 29.74
C LEU A 14 -15.51 -24.62 28.74
N GLN A 15 -14.19 -24.84 28.66
CA GLN A 15 -13.45 -24.53 27.43
C GLN A 15 -14.01 -25.42 26.32
N ALA A 16 -14.99 -24.92 25.57
CA ALA A 16 -15.13 -25.37 24.19
C ALA A 16 -13.78 -25.12 23.53
N SER A 17 -13.16 -26.16 22.96
CA SER A 17 -11.99 -25.98 22.10
C SER A 17 -12.32 -24.90 21.08
N ALA A 18 -11.40 -23.96 20.84
CA ALA A 18 -11.57 -23.02 19.74
C ALA A 18 -11.83 -23.81 18.44
N GLU A 19 -12.75 -23.33 17.60
CA GLU A 19 -13.08 -24.01 16.36
C GLU A 19 -11.79 -24.19 15.53
N PRO A 20 -11.46 -25.41 15.06
CA PRO A 20 -10.25 -25.64 14.28
C PRO A 20 -10.25 -24.82 12.99
N VAL A 21 -9.06 -24.46 12.52
CA VAL A 21 -8.88 -23.99 11.14
C VAL A 21 -8.80 -25.23 10.26
N ARG A 22 -9.76 -25.42 9.36
CA ARG A 22 -9.75 -26.54 8.43
C ARG A 22 -9.06 -26.13 7.13
N THR A 23 -8.28 -27.05 6.56
CA THR A 23 -7.61 -26.84 5.28
C THR A 23 -8.06 -27.87 4.26
N LEU A 24 -8.34 -27.44 3.03
CA LEU A 24 -8.66 -28.32 1.90
C LEU A 24 -7.63 -28.09 0.80
N ASP A 25 -7.01 -29.17 0.32
CA ASP A 25 -6.02 -29.11 -0.75
C ASP A 25 -6.67 -29.38 -2.12
N LEU A 26 -6.62 -28.37 -2.99
CA LEU A 26 -7.08 -28.38 -4.37
C LEU A 26 -5.93 -28.02 -5.34
N THR A 27 -4.67 -28.08 -4.88
CA THR A 27 -3.49 -27.66 -5.65
C THR A 27 -3.37 -28.41 -6.97
N GLN A 28 -3.82 -29.66 -7.01
CA GLN A 28 -3.86 -30.51 -8.20
C GLN A 28 -4.69 -29.92 -9.35
N ASP A 29 -5.71 -29.12 -9.02
CA ASP A 29 -6.60 -28.53 -10.01
C ASP A 29 -6.05 -27.20 -10.52
N PHE A 30 -5.04 -26.62 -9.86
CA PHE A 30 -4.43 -25.38 -10.31
C PHE A 30 -3.54 -25.60 -11.53
N GLY A 31 -3.84 -24.91 -12.62
CA GLY A 31 -3.08 -25.06 -13.87
C GLY A 31 -3.56 -26.23 -14.74
N ALA A 32 -4.56 -27.00 -14.29
CA ALA A 32 -5.16 -28.07 -15.07
C ALA A 32 -5.72 -27.53 -16.40
N SER A 33 -5.55 -28.30 -17.47
CA SER A 33 -6.06 -27.96 -18.82
C SER A 33 -6.85 -29.14 -19.41
N PRO A 34 -8.05 -29.43 -18.87
CA PRO A 34 -8.80 -30.61 -19.29
C PRO A 34 -9.29 -30.51 -20.73
N SER A 35 -9.28 -31.63 -21.43
CA SER A 35 -9.44 -31.67 -22.88
C SER A 35 -10.90 -31.78 -23.31
N SER A 36 -11.73 -32.47 -22.53
CA SER A 36 -13.15 -32.67 -22.82
C SER A 36 -14.04 -31.65 -22.08
N VAL A 37 -15.22 -31.37 -22.64
CA VAL A 37 -16.21 -30.50 -21.99
C VAL A 37 -16.62 -31.06 -20.62
N SER A 38 -16.78 -32.38 -20.50
CA SER A 38 -17.16 -33.01 -19.23
C SER A 38 -16.09 -32.90 -18.16
N GLU A 39 -14.80 -33.07 -18.51
CA GLU A 39 -13.70 -32.86 -17.56
C GLU A 39 -13.60 -31.39 -17.13
N ARG A 40 -13.80 -30.45 -18.06
CA ARG A 40 -13.83 -29.01 -17.75
C ARG A 40 -15.00 -28.65 -16.84
N GLN A 41 -16.18 -29.21 -17.10
CA GLN A 41 -17.35 -29.02 -16.25
C GLN A 41 -17.10 -29.57 -14.84
N ALA A 42 -16.51 -30.76 -14.71
CA ALA A 42 -16.23 -31.38 -13.42
C ALA A 42 -15.33 -30.51 -12.53
N VAL A 43 -14.19 -30.04 -13.07
CA VAL A 43 -13.27 -29.15 -12.31
C VAL A 43 -13.90 -27.79 -12.04
N TYR A 44 -14.69 -27.25 -12.97
CA TYR A 44 -15.40 -25.98 -12.78
C TYR A 44 -16.41 -26.11 -11.63
N ASP A 45 -17.16 -27.20 -11.57
CA ASP A 45 -18.16 -27.46 -10.53
C ASP A 45 -17.52 -27.71 -9.17
N GLU A 46 -16.42 -28.46 -9.11
CA GLU A 46 -15.66 -28.67 -7.87
C GLU A 46 -15.16 -27.34 -7.29
N LEU A 47 -14.49 -26.51 -8.11
CA LEU A 47 -14.04 -25.18 -7.68
C LEU A 47 -15.22 -24.26 -7.32
N THR A 48 -16.35 -24.35 -8.02
CA THR A 48 -17.57 -23.58 -7.73
C THR A 48 -18.12 -23.91 -6.34
N VAL A 49 -18.28 -25.20 -6.03
CA VAL A 49 -18.79 -25.66 -4.74
C VAL A 49 -17.82 -25.32 -3.62
N ALA A 50 -16.52 -25.60 -3.80
CA ALA A 50 -15.49 -25.32 -2.79
C ALA A 50 -15.38 -23.83 -2.46
N THR A 51 -15.40 -22.97 -3.48
CA THR A 51 -15.33 -21.51 -3.31
C THR A 51 -16.58 -20.97 -2.60
N CYS A 52 -17.76 -21.45 -2.98
CA CYS A 52 -19.01 -21.04 -2.35
C CYS A 52 -19.04 -21.44 -0.88
N LEU A 53 -18.68 -22.70 -0.58
CA LEU A 53 -18.57 -23.21 0.78
C LEU A 53 -17.58 -22.40 1.62
N GLN A 54 -16.42 -22.06 1.05
CA GLN A 54 -15.42 -21.23 1.72
C GLN A 54 -15.99 -19.88 2.14
N GLY A 55 -16.70 -19.19 1.25
CA GLY A 55 -17.32 -17.91 1.58
C GLY A 55 -18.37 -18.01 2.68
N LEU A 56 -19.15 -19.11 2.74
CA LEU A 56 -20.10 -19.37 3.83
C LEU A 56 -19.37 -19.66 5.15
N ALA A 57 -18.39 -20.56 5.13
CA ALA A 57 -17.60 -20.95 6.29
C ALA A 57 -16.85 -19.77 6.91
N ASN A 58 -16.38 -18.84 6.07
CA ASN A 58 -15.57 -17.71 6.50
C ASN A 58 -16.36 -16.41 6.76
N ARG A 59 -17.69 -16.46 6.81
CA ARG A 59 -18.52 -15.26 6.94
C ARG A 59 -18.32 -14.51 8.26
N SER A 60 -18.11 -15.23 9.36
CA SER A 60 -17.98 -14.68 10.71
C SER A 60 -16.63 -14.93 11.38
N ALA A 61 -15.84 -15.89 10.89
CA ALA A 61 -14.53 -16.25 11.43
C ALA A 61 -13.68 -16.94 10.35
N PRO A 62 -12.34 -16.97 10.46
CA PRO A 62 -11.47 -17.59 9.46
C PRO A 62 -11.40 -19.11 9.66
N ASN A 63 -12.34 -19.85 9.10
CA ASN A 63 -12.58 -21.26 9.42
C ASN A 63 -12.08 -22.25 8.36
N LEU A 64 -12.18 -21.92 7.07
CA LEU A 64 -11.78 -22.80 5.97
C LEU A 64 -10.74 -22.10 5.07
N TYR A 65 -9.57 -22.73 4.94
CA TYR A 65 -8.50 -22.31 4.05
C TYR A 65 -8.35 -23.31 2.90
N LEU A 66 -8.24 -22.82 1.66
CA LEU A 66 -8.02 -23.62 0.47
C LEU A 66 -6.55 -23.49 0.03
N PHE A 67 -5.87 -24.61 -0.17
CA PHE A 67 -4.61 -24.61 -0.92
C PHE A 67 -4.94 -24.83 -2.39
N TYR A 68 -4.92 -23.77 -3.19
CA TYR A 68 -5.23 -23.83 -4.62
C TYR A 68 -4.18 -23.08 -5.44
N VAL A 69 -3.96 -21.80 -5.14
CA VAL A 69 -3.11 -20.93 -5.94
C VAL A 69 -1.63 -21.27 -5.75
N THR A 70 -0.99 -21.70 -6.85
CA THR A 70 0.47 -21.72 -6.97
C THR A 70 0.94 -20.50 -7.79
N SER A 71 2.23 -20.20 -7.74
CA SER A 71 2.77 -19.00 -8.36
C SER A 71 2.83 -19.14 -9.87
N ALA A 72 2.08 -18.29 -10.57
CA ALA A 72 2.21 -18.13 -12.02
C ALA A 72 3.46 -17.30 -12.42
N VAL A 73 4.18 -16.72 -11.45
CA VAL A 73 5.33 -15.82 -11.68
C VAL A 73 6.68 -16.48 -11.38
N LYS A 74 6.71 -17.48 -10.49
CA LYS A 74 7.92 -18.24 -10.14
C LYS A 74 7.59 -19.71 -9.96
N ALA A 75 8.12 -20.54 -10.85
CA ALA A 75 7.93 -21.98 -10.79
C ALA A 75 8.34 -22.56 -9.42
N GLY A 76 7.51 -23.47 -8.90
CA GLY A 76 7.75 -24.17 -7.64
C GLY A 76 7.41 -23.37 -6.38
N LEU A 77 6.87 -22.15 -6.50
CA LEU A 77 6.35 -21.40 -5.35
C LEU A 77 4.86 -21.70 -5.18
N GLU A 78 4.47 -22.25 -4.03
CA GLU A 78 3.07 -22.46 -3.63
C GLU A 78 2.58 -21.20 -2.89
N THR A 79 1.84 -20.33 -3.59
CA THR A 79 1.45 -19.01 -3.08
C THR A 79 0.56 -19.11 -1.84
N ASP A 80 -0.50 -19.93 -1.88
CA ASP A 80 -1.40 -20.09 -0.73
C ASP A 80 -0.68 -20.71 0.46
N LYS A 81 0.17 -21.72 0.22
CA LYS A 81 0.96 -22.33 1.29
C LYS A 81 1.92 -21.33 1.93
N LEU A 82 2.63 -20.52 1.12
CA LEU A 82 3.51 -19.48 1.62
C LEU A 82 2.78 -18.52 2.55
N TRP A 83 1.62 -18.02 2.11
CA TRP A 83 0.85 -17.05 2.90
C TRP A 83 0.25 -17.68 4.15
N PHE A 84 -0.26 -18.91 4.08
CA PHE A 84 -0.71 -19.66 5.25
C PHE A 84 0.40 -19.85 6.27
N ASP A 85 1.60 -20.27 5.85
CA ASP A 85 2.74 -20.46 6.74
C ASP A 85 3.14 -19.13 7.42
N ARG A 86 3.07 -18.01 6.70
CA ARG A 86 3.32 -16.67 7.26
C ARG A 86 2.31 -16.24 8.33
N LEU A 87 1.10 -16.79 8.35
CA LEU A 87 0.12 -16.46 9.39
C LEU A 87 0.55 -16.92 10.78
N SER A 88 1.53 -17.82 10.87
CA SER A 88 2.13 -18.23 12.15
C SER A 88 2.99 -17.13 12.80
N ASP A 89 3.48 -16.16 12.03
CA ASP A 89 4.20 -14.99 12.55
C ASP A 89 3.17 -13.96 13.05
N PRO A 90 3.13 -13.61 14.35
CA PRO A 90 2.19 -12.60 14.86
C PRO A 90 2.35 -11.23 14.20
N ALA A 91 3.53 -10.89 13.69
CA ALA A 91 3.75 -9.67 12.92
C ALA A 91 2.93 -9.67 11.63
N ILE A 92 2.72 -10.83 11.00
CA ILE A 92 1.99 -10.99 9.72
C ILE A 92 0.56 -11.49 9.91
N GLY A 93 0.35 -12.57 10.66
CA GLY A 93 -0.96 -13.19 10.86
C GLY A 93 -1.82 -12.54 11.94
N GLY A 94 -1.25 -11.65 12.77
CA GLY A 94 -2.00 -10.94 13.80
C GLY A 94 -2.69 -11.86 14.82
N GLY A 95 -2.14 -13.07 15.04
CA GLY A 95 -2.71 -14.07 15.95
C GLY A 95 -3.93 -14.82 15.41
N ILE A 96 -4.20 -14.75 14.11
CA ILE A 96 -5.38 -15.40 13.48
C ILE A 96 -5.45 -16.94 13.72
N LEU A 97 -4.31 -17.57 14.01
CA LEU A 97 -4.18 -19.01 14.29
C LEU A 97 -4.06 -19.33 15.80
N ASP A 98 -4.03 -18.32 16.68
CA ASP A 98 -3.70 -18.50 18.09
C ASP A 98 -4.73 -19.38 18.81
N GLY A 99 -4.24 -20.46 19.45
CA GLY A 99 -5.08 -21.38 20.23
C GLY A 99 -5.96 -22.31 19.38
N ARG A 100 -5.77 -22.35 18.05
CA ARG A 100 -6.56 -23.18 17.13
C ARG A 100 -5.71 -24.33 16.58
N SER A 101 -6.28 -25.52 16.48
CA SER A 101 -5.68 -26.62 15.71
C SER A 101 -5.88 -26.38 14.21
N VAL A 102 -4.94 -26.87 13.40
CA VAL A 102 -5.09 -26.96 11.94
C VAL A 102 -5.51 -28.38 11.58
N GLU A 103 -6.64 -28.53 10.90
CA GLU A 103 -7.25 -29.81 10.56
C GLU A 103 -7.36 -29.98 9.02
N PRO A 104 -6.48 -30.80 8.41
CA PRO A 104 -6.60 -31.14 7.00
C PRO A 104 -7.84 -32.00 6.73
N LEU A 105 -8.63 -31.59 5.75
CA LEU A 105 -9.78 -32.33 5.23
C LEU A 105 -9.33 -33.24 4.08
N SER A 106 -9.96 -34.42 3.97
CA SER A 106 -9.60 -35.41 2.94
C SER A 106 -10.03 -35.00 1.54
N ASP A 107 -11.17 -34.31 1.44
CA ASP A 107 -11.85 -34.00 0.18
C ASP A 107 -12.97 -32.96 0.41
N LEU A 108 -13.63 -32.56 -0.68
CA LEU A 108 -14.72 -31.60 -0.65
C LEU A 108 -15.99 -32.13 0.04
N ASP A 109 -16.23 -33.45 0.09
CA ASP A 109 -17.37 -34.01 0.84
C ASP A 109 -17.18 -33.86 2.35
N ALA A 110 -15.95 -34.09 2.83
CA ALA A 110 -15.58 -33.86 4.21
C ALA A 110 -15.76 -32.37 4.57
N ALA A 111 -15.43 -31.46 3.66
CA ALA A 111 -15.65 -30.03 3.85
C ALA A 111 -17.15 -29.68 3.93
N ILE A 112 -17.98 -30.16 2.99
CA ILE A 112 -19.43 -29.93 3.01
C ILE A 112 -20.07 -30.49 4.28
N THR A 113 -19.63 -31.68 4.70
CA THR A 113 -20.09 -32.31 5.94
C THR A 113 -19.73 -31.45 7.16
N ALA A 114 -18.50 -30.94 7.24
CA ALA A 114 -18.04 -30.12 8.35
C ALA A 114 -18.84 -28.81 8.52
N TYR A 115 -19.35 -28.25 7.42
CA TYR A 115 -20.04 -26.96 7.39
C TYR A 115 -21.53 -27.06 7.00
N THR A 116 -22.12 -28.26 7.03
CA THR A 116 -23.55 -28.49 6.75
C THR A 116 -24.50 -27.54 7.48
N PRO A 117 -24.29 -27.17 8.76
CA PRO A 117 -25.17 -26.23 9.46
C PRO A 117 -25.22 -24.82 8.87
N LEU A 118 -24.26 -24.44 8.02
CA LEU A 118 -24.20 -23.13 7.36
C LEU A 118 -24.91 -23.11 6.00
N ILE A 119 -25.40 -24.26 5.51
CA ILE A 119 -25.96 -24.42 4.17
C ILE A 119 -27.49 -24.50 4.27
N SER A 120 -28.19 -23.49 3.75
CA SER A 120 -29.65 -23.39 3.77
C SER A 120 -30.34 -24.04 2.56
N GLY A 121 -29.57 -24.50 1.58
CA GLY A 121 -30.05 -25.16 0.37
C GLY A 121 -29.16 -24.92 -0.84
N LEU A 122 -29.70 -25.15 -2.04
CA LEU A 122 -28.99 -25.02 -3.31
C LEU A 122 -29.50 -23.86 -4.16
N ALA A 123 -28.56 -23.20 -4.85
CA ALA A 123 -28.79 -22.33 -5.98
C ALA A 123 -28.27 -23.01 -7.26
N VAL A 124 -29.20 -23.47 -8.09
CA VAL A 124 -28.91 -24.25 -9.29
C VAL A 124 -28.80 -23.30 -10.49
N TRP A 125 -27.64 -23.30 -11.15
CA TRP A 125 -27.39 -22.51 -12.37
C TRP A 125 -27.45 -23.37 -13.64
N ASP A 126 -27.64 -22.72 -14.80
CA ASP A 126 -27.74 -23.39 -16.10
C ASP A 126 -26.42 -23.28 -16.90
N PRO A 127 -25.70 -24.39 -17.13
CA PRO A 127 -24.53 -24.43 -18.01
C PRO A 127 -24.76 -23.87 -19.41
N LYS A 128 -25.99 -23.92 -19.94
CA LYS A 128 -26.33 -23.42 -21.28
C LYS A 128 -26.41 -21.90 -21.34
N VAL A 129 -26.58 -21.24 -20.20
CA VAL A 129 -26.52 -19.77 -20.07
C VAL A 129 -25.45 -19.45 -19.02
N PRO A 130 -24.16 -19.40 -19.41
CA PRO A 130 -23.03 -19.28 -18.48
C PRO A 130 -23.17 -18.21 -17.40
N ALA A 131 -23.75 -17.05 -17.75
CA ALA A 131 -23.98 -15.93 -16.84
C ALA A 131 -24.85 -16.28 -15.60
N THR A 132 -25.65 -17.34 -15.67
CA THR A 132 -26.49 -17.78 -14.54
C THR A 132 -25.66 -18.26 -13.34
N VAL A 133 -24.39 -18.64 -13.51
CA VAL A 133 -23.50 -18.95 -12.37
C VAL A 133 -23.33 -17.74 -11.45
N ASN A 134 -23.16 -16.54 -12.02
CA ASN A 134 -23.02 -15.31 -11.25
C ASN A 134 -24.33 -14.94 -10.54
N ALA A 135 -25.47 -15.11 -11.22
CA ALA A 135 -26.78 -14.94 -10.60
C ALA A 135 -26.99 -15.91 -9.42
N ALA A 136 -26.58 -17.18 -9.56
CA ALA A 136 -26.63 -18.17 -8.48
C ALA A 136 -25.69 -17.82 -7.32
N PHE A 137 -24.49 -17.30 -7.58
CA PHE A 137 -23.59 -16.79 -6.54
C PHE A 137 -24.16 -15.59 -5.78
N ALA A 138 -24.86 -14.67 -6.46
CA ALA A 138 -25.57 -13.57 -5.80
C ALA A 138 -26.64 -14.12 -4.84
N ALA A 139 -27.45 -15.08 -5.30
CA ALA A 139 -28.44 -15.74 -4.47
C ALA A 139 -27.81 -16.51 -3.29
N ALA A 140 -26.72 -17.24 -3.53
CA ALA A 140 -25.99 -17.98 -2.51
C ALA A 140 -25.41 -17.08 -1.41
N GLY A 141 -24.84 -15.93 -1.78
CA GLY A 141 -24.39 -14.93 -0.82
C GLY A 141 -25.55 -14.41 0.05
N ALA A 142 -26.69 -14.09 -0.57
CA ALA A 142 -27.86 -13.54 0.11
C ALA A 142 -28.61 -14.53 1.01
N ASP A 143 -28.79 -15.77 0.55
CA ASP A 143 -29.70 -16.74 1.17
C ASP A 143 -28.97 -17.95 1.77
N ASP A 144 -27.63 -17.87 1.93
CA ASP A 144 -26.79 -18.90 2.55
C ASP A 144 -26.86 -20.26 1.83
N LEU A 145 -26.75 -20.25 0.49
CA LEU A 145 -26.91 -21.43 -0.37
C LEU A 145 -25.57 -21.92 -0.95
N LEU A 146 -25.50 -23.19 -1.36
CA LEU A 146 -24.42 -23.68 -2.22
C LEU A 146 -24.79 -23.55 -3.70
N VAL A 147 -23.84 -23.08 -4.50
CA VAL A 147 -23.98 -22.99 -5.96
C VAL A 147 -23.63 -24.33 -6.60
N VAL A 148 -24.47 -24.82 -7.51
CA VAL A 148 -24.23 -26.06 -8.26
C VAL A 148 -24.81 -25.97 -9.68
N SER A 149 -24.12 -26.55 -10.65
CA SER A 149 -24.57 -26.55 -12.06
C SER A 149 -25.64 -27.62 -12.29
N TYR A 150 -26.69 -27.34 -13.06
CA TYR A 150 -27.65 -28.39 -13.40
C TYR A 150 -27.01 -29.47 -14.28
N SER A 151 -27.18 -30.75 -13.89
CA SER A 151 -26.75 -31.89 -14.70
C SER A 151 -27.66 -33.11 -14.51
N SER A 152 -27.95 -33.81 -15.61
CA SER A 152 -28.65 -35.10 -15.56
C SER A 152 -27.72 -36.28 -15.30
N ASP A 153 -26.40 -36.05 -15.23
CA ASP A 153 -25.42 -37.10 -14.94
C ASP A 153 -25.56 -37.54 -13.47
N PRO A 154 -25.84 -38.84 -13.19
CA PRO A 154 -25.95 -39.39 -11.84
C PRO A 154 -24.75 -39.11 -10.93
N GLU A 155 -23.56 -38.95 -11.51
CA GLU A 155 -22.31 -38.71 -10.77
C GLU A 155 -21.99 -37.22 -10.59
N SER A 156 -22.84 -36.33 -11.08
CA SER A 156 -22.63 -34.88 -10.95
C SER A 156 -22.81 -34.37 -9.51
N TRP A 157 -22.14 -33.26 -9.21
CA TRP A 157 -22.36 -32.52 -7.96
C TRP A 157 -23.83 -32.15 -7.75
N TYR A 158 -24.60 -31.89 -8.81
CA TYR A 158 -26.02 -31.60 -8.70
C TYR A 158 -26.84 -32.76 -8.14
N GLN A 159 -26.68 -33.97 -8.69
CA GLN A 159 -27.42 -35.14 -8.21
C GLN A 159 -27.03 -35.45 -6.76
N LYS A 160 -25.73 -35.35 -6.46
CA LYS A 160 -25.18 -35.59 -5.12
C LYS A 160 -25.69 -34.60 -4.08
N LEU A 161 -25.68 -33.31 -4.38
CA LEU A 161 -26.10 -32.27 -3.44
C LEU A 161 -27.61 -32.13 -3.36
N SER A 162 -28.36 -32.33 -4.45
CA SER A 162 -29.84 -32.29 -4.43
C SER A 162 -30.45 -33.45 -3.63
N ALA A 163 -29.70 -34.53 -3.41
CA ALA A 163 -30.10 -35.60 -2.50
C ALA A 163 -29.92 -35.22 -1.02
N GLN A 164 -29.14 -34.17 -0.71
CA GLN A 164 -28.78 -33.75 0.64
C GLN A 164 -29.46 -32.44 1.06
N PHE A 165 -29.69 -31.54 0.09
CA PHE A 165 -30.18 -30.19 0.32
C PHE A 165 -31.35 -29.85 -0.61
N ASP A 166 -32.30 -29.08 -0.10
CA ASP A 166 -33.38 -28.55 -0.92
C ASP A 166 -32.86 -27.55 -1.97
N THR A 167 -33.33 -27.67 -3.20
CA THR A 167 -33.19 -26.62 -4.20
C THR A 167 -34.10 -25.43 -3.84
N LYS A 168 -33.49 -24.33 -3.39
CA LYS A 168 -34.21 -23.09 -3.06
C LYS A 168 -34.35 -22.18 -4.27
N ILE A 169 -33.32 -22.14 -5.11
CA ILE A 169 -33.28 -21.36 -6.34
C ILE A 169 -32.94 -22.30 -7.49
N SER A 170 -33.74 -22.26 -8.55
CA SER A 170 -33.50 -23.00 -9.78
C SER A 170 -33.59 -22.03 -10.97
N LEU A 171 -32.45 -21.79 -11.62
CA LEU A 171 -32.36 -21.04 -12.88
C LEU A 171 -32.53 -21.95 -14.11
N VAL A 172 -33.02 -23.17 -13.87
CA VAL A 172 -33.46 -24.13 -14.89
C VAL A 172 -34.94 -24.46 -14.68
N THR A 173 -35.62 -24.71 -15.78
CA THR A 173 -36.98 -25.28 -15.82
C THR A 173 -36.96 -26.72 -15.29
N PRO A 174 -38.12 -27.26 -14.85
CA PRO A 174 -38.22 -28.67 -14.43
C PRO A 174 -37.81 -29.68 -15.51
N ALA A 175 -37.80 -29.28 -16.78
CA ALA A 175 -37.37 -30.11 -17.91
C ALA A 175 -35.86 -29.99 -18.22
N GLY A 176 -35.09 -29.21 -17.44
CA GLY A 176 -33.65 -29.01 -17.66
C GLY A 176 -33.28 -28.04 -18.80
N GLY A 177 -34.23 -27.22 -19.23
CA GLY A 177 -33.97 -26.06 -20.10
C GLY A 177 -33.79 -24.76 -19.29
N SER A 178 -33.16 -23.74 -19.87
CA SER A 178 -33.00 -22.42 -19.25
C SER A 178 -34.34 -21.75 -18.93
N VAL A 179 -34.39 -20.99 -17.84
CA VAL A 179 -35.49 -20.02 -17.58
C VAL A 179 -35.28 -18.68 -18.29
N PHE A 180 -34.07 -18.43 -18.79
CA PHE A 180 -33.70 -17.25 -19.60
C PHE A 180 -33.53 -17.64 -21.05
N LEU A 181 -34.22 -16.95 -21.96
CA LEU A 181 -34.28 -17.33 -23.37
C LEU A 181 -33.99 -16.11 -24.26
N ASP A 182 -33.15 -16.29 -25.28
CA ASP A 182 -32.91 -15.25 -26.28
C ASP A 182 -34.13 -15.10 -27.21
N ASN A 183 -34.59 -13.87 -27.45
CA ASN A 183 -35.56 -13.52 -28.48
C ASN A 183 -36.90 -14.32 -28.49
N GLN A 184 -37.35 -14.86 -27.35
CA GLN A 184 -38.51 -15.78 -27.32
C GLN A 184 -39.87 -15.16 -26.97
N GLY A 185 -40.00 -13.83 -26.97
CA GLY A 185 -41.29 -13.18 -26.78
C GLY A 185 -41.89 -13.34 -25.38
N SER A 186 -41.09 -13.67 -24.35
CA SER A 186 -41.50 -13.44 -22.96
C SER A 186 -41.70 -11.94 -22.74
N GLU A 187 -42.80 -11.55 -22.10
CA GLU A 187 -43.03 -10.14 -21.77
C GLU A 187 -42.11 -9.66 -20.62
N SER A 188 -41.57 -10.57 -19.80
CA SER A 188 -40.76 -10.23 -18.61
C SER A 188 -39.62 -11.22 -18.34
N VAL A 189 -38.59 -10.75 -17.64
CA VAL A 189 -37.50 -11.56 -17.08
C VAL A 189 -38.07 -12.47 -16.00
N PHE A 190 -37.70 -13.75 -16.04
CA PHE A 190 -38.18 -14.80 -15.13
C PHE A 190 -38.28 -14.32 -13.68
N GLY A 191 -39.42 -14.51 -13.02
CA GLY A 191 -39.58 -14.14 -11.61
C GLY A 191 -39.55 -12.63 -11.30
N THR A 192 -39.69 -11.76 -12.31
CA THR A 192 -39.72 -10.30 -12.13
C THR A 192 -40.84 -9.66 -12.95
N ASN A 193 -41.10 -8.36 -12.73
CA ASN A 193 -41.97 -7.55 -13.59
C ASN A 193 -41.18 -6.77 -14.66
N ARG A 194 -39.86 -6.96 -14.75
CA ARG A 194 -39.00 -6.22 -15.68
C ARG A 194 -39.12 -6.83 -17.07
N GLN A 195 -39.33 -6.01 -18.10
CA GLN A 195 -39.33 -6.48 -19.48
C GLN A 195 -37.96 -7.07 -19.85
N THR A 196 -37.97 -8.15 -20.63
CA THR A 196 -36.74 -8.80 -21.12
C THR A 196 -35.88 -7.83 -21.93
N SER A 197 -34.56 -7.94 -21.77
CA SER A 197 -33.54 -7.28 -22.59
C SER A 197 -33.37 -7.93 -23.97
N GLN A 198 -34.09 -9.03 -24.25
CA GLN A 198 -33.91 -9.91 -25.41
C GLN A 198 -32.56 -10.65 -25.41
N SER A 199 -31.89 -10.75 -24.26
CA SER A 199 -30.61 -11.45 -24.08
C SER A 199 -30.65 -12.27 -22.79
N ALA A 200 -30.51 -13.59 -22.90
CA ALA A 200 -30.55 -14.51 -21.76
C ALA A 200 -29.43 -14.20 -20.76
N LYS A 201 -28.25 -13.81 -21.25
CA LYS A 201 -27.10 -13.36 -20.44
C LYS A 201 -27.49 -12.15 -19.58
N ALA A 202 -27.97 -11.11 -20.24
CA ALA A 202 -28.36 -9.86 -19.63
C ALA A 202 -29.51 -10.05 -18.62
N ASP A 203 -30.51 -10.85 -18.99
CA ASP A 203 -31.67 -11.13 -18.16
C ASP A 203 -31.32 -11.91 -16.88
N ALA A 204 -30.26 -12.74 -16.89
CA ALA A 204 -29.75 -13.37 -15.67
C ALA A 204 -29.24 -12.32 -14.64
N TYR A 205 -28.57 -11.26 -15.11
CA TYR A 205 -28.12 -10.17 -14.24
C TYR A 205 -29.26 -9.26 -13.81
N VAL A 206 -30.26 -9.02 -14.68
CA VAL A 206 -31.50 -8.32 -14.31
C VAL A 206 -32.24 -9.08 -13.22
N TRP A 207 -32.32 -10.41 -13.31
CA TRP A 207 -32.92 -11.23 -12.27
C TRP A 207 -32.24 -11.04 -10.91
N ALA A 208 -30.91 -11.07 -10.88
CA ALA A 208 -30.15 -10.85 -9.65
C ALA A 208 -30.33 -9.41 -9.10
N LEU A 209 -30.34 -8.41 -10.00
CA LEU A 209 -30.61 -7.01 -9.67
C LEU A 209 -31.98 -6.83 -9.01
N GLU A 210 -33.05 -7.35 -9.61
CA GLU A 210 -34.43 -7.15 -9.16
C GLU A 210 -34.78 -7.96 -7.90
N ASN A 211 -34.22 -9.18 -7.75
CA ASN A 211 -34.58 -10.07 -6.63
C ASN A 211 -33.67 -9.92 -5.40
N TYR A 212 -32.45 -9.39 -5.57
CA TYR A 212 -31.45 -9.36 -4.48
C TYR A 212 -30.84 -7.98 -4.24
N LEU A 213 -30.33 -7.30 -5.27
CA LEU A 213 -29.68 -5.99 -5.04
C LEU A 213 -30.70 -4.90 -4.72
N LYS A 214 -31.73 -4.68 -5.55
CA LYS A 214 -32.76 -3.64 -5.29
C LYS A 214 -33.55 -3.87 -4.00
N PRO A 215 -33.86 -5.12 -3.59
CA PRO A 215 -34.49 -5.38 -2.30
C PRO A 215 -33.57 -5.24 -1.08
N GLY A 216 -32.28 -4.90 -1.25
CA GLY A 216 -31.33 -4.71 -0.16
C GLY A 216 -30.81 -6.01 0.48
N LYS A 217 -30.84 -7.14 -0.24
CA LYS A 217 -30.32 -8.43 0.25
C LYS A 217 -28.80 -8.60 0.03
N LEU A 218 -28.21 -7.78 -0.83
CA LEU A 218 -26.78 -7.76 -1.13
C LEU A 218 -26.12 -6.51 -0.55
N GLN A 219 -24.82 -6.59 -0.26
CA GLN A 219 -24.04 -5.43 0.17
C GLN A 219 -23.78 -4.51 -1.02
N PRO A 220 -24.30 -3.26 -1.01
CA PRO A 220 -24.20 -2.37 -2.16
C PRO A 220 -22.78 -1.87 -2.44
N LEU A 221 -21.84 -2.01 -1.48
CA LEU A 221 -20.44 -1.64 -1.68
C LEU A 221 -19.60 -2.75 -2.35
N GLU A 222 -20.14 -3.95 -2.52
CA GLU A 222 -19.37 -5.14 -2.92
C GLU A 222 -19.90 -5.69 -4.25
N LEU A 223 -19.25 -5.30 -5.35
CA LEU A 223 -19.49 -5.86 -6.67
C LEU A 223 -18.28 -6.69 -7.13
N GLY A 224 -18.45 -7.54 -8.13
CA GLY A 224 -17.31 -8.23 -8.73
C GLY A 224 -17.46 -8.49 -10.22
N PHE A 225 -16.45 -8.11 -10.99
CA PHE A 225 -16.29 -8.51 -12.37
C PHE A 225 -15.69 -9.93 -12.39
N MET A 226 -16.56 -10.93 -12.49
CA MET A 226 -16.21 -12.34 -12.32
C MET A 226 -16.59 -13.13 -13.57
N LEU A 227 -15.60 -13.67 -14.26
CA LEU A 227 -15.77 -14.49 -15.47
C LEU A 227 -16.80 -15.61 -15.28
N ASP A 228 -17.84 -15.64 -16.09
CA ASP A 228 -18.88 -16.67 -16.01
C ASP A 228 -18.42 -18.06 -16.54
N GLY A 229 -19.35 -19.01 -16.66
CA GLY A 229 -19.07 -20.38 -17.10
C GLY A 229 -18.59 -20.55 -18.55
N PHE A 230 -18.35 -19.46 -19.30
CA PHE A 230 -18.02 -19.51 -20.74
C PHE A 230 -16.79 -20.36 -21.08
N TRP A 231 -15.79 -20.40 -20.19
CA TRP A 231 -14.57 -21.19 -20.39
C TRP A 231 -14.84 -22.69 -20.57
N VAL A 232 -15.92 -23.23 -19.99
CA VAL A 232 -16.24 -24.66 -20.09
C VAL A 232 -16.45 -25.08 -21.55
N GLU A 233 -17.12 -24.25 -22.34
CA GLU A 233 -17.31 -24.50 -23.78
C GLU A 233 -16.15 -23.95 -24.62
N ASN A 234 -15.58 -22.80 -24.23
CA ASN A 234 -14.56 -22.10 -24.97
C ASN A 234 -13.29 -21.87 -24.12
N PRO A 235 -12.45 -22.90 -23.93
CA PRO A 235 -11.33 -22.82 -22.99
C PRO A 235 -10.07 -22.18 -23.56
N THR A 236 -10.09 -21.69 -24.80
CA THR A 236 -8.89 -21.19 -25.48
C THR A 236 -8.83 -19.67 -25.50
N ASP A 237 -7.62 -19.12 -25.46
CA ASP A 237 -7.41 -17.72 -25.82
C ASP A 237 -7.62 -17.49 -27.33
N TYR A 238 -7.48 -16.24 -27.75
CA TYR A 238 -7.58 -15.81 -29.14
C TYR A 238 -6.54 -16.39 -30.10
N LYS A 239 -5.45 -16.98 -29.59
CA LYS A 239 -4.45 -17.68 -30.39
C LYS A 239 -4.77 -19.17 -30.51
N GLY A 240 -5.88 -19.62 -29.91
CA GLY A 240 -6.24 -21.02 -29.81
C GLY A 240 -5.45 -21.79 -28.75
N ASN A 241 -4.71 -21.11 -27.86
CA ASN A 241 -4.00 -21.78 -26.78
C ASN A 241 -5.00 -22.12 -25.67
N PRO A 242 -5.06 -23.39 -25.21
CA PRO A 242 -5.83 -23.76 -24.03
C PRO A 242 -5.40 -22.92 -22.82
N GLN A 243 -6.38 -22.30 -22.17
CA GLN A 243 -6.17 -21.58 -20.93
C GLN A 243 -6.46 -22.51 -19.75
N PRO A 244 -5.54 -22.61 -18.78
CA PRO A 244 -5.71 -23.48 -17.64
C PRO A 244 -6.74 -22.91 -16.64
N THR A 245 -7.16 -23.77 -15.70
CA THR A 245 -8.00 -23.44 -14.55
C THR A 245 -7.49 -22.28 -13.68
N SER A 246 -6.18 -22.00 -13.73
CA SER A 246 -5.59 -20.85 -13.03
C SER A 246 -6.00 -19.49 -13.60
N GLN A 247 -6.70 -19.44 -14.73
CA GLN A 247 -7.16 -18.20 -15.38
C GLN A 247 -8.66 -17.90 -15.16
N LEU A 248 -9.36 -18.72 -14.38
CA LEU A 248 -10.84 -18.68 -14.30
C LEU A 248 -11.40 -17.69 -13.28
N GLN A 249 -10.56 -17.17 -12.36
CA GLN A 249 -10.99 -16.28 -11.27
C GLN A 249 -12.13 -16.85 -10.39
N ILE A 250 -12.39 -18.17 -10.42
CA ILE A 250 -13.51 -18.78 -9.70
C ILE A 250 -13.39 -18.50 -8.21
N THR A 251 -12.21 -18.75 -7.64
CA THR A 251 -11.95 -18.63 -6.21
C THR A 251 -12.08 -17.22 -5.67
N ASN A 252 -12.01 -16.18 -6.51
CA ASN A 252 -12.20 -14.78 -6.09
C ASN A 252 -13.62 -14.53 -5.52
N ARG A 253 -14.57 -15.43 -5.81
CA ARG A 253 -15.96 -15.33 -5.35
C ARG A 253 -16.14 -15.69 -3.89
N ASP A 254 -15.17 -16.32 -3.23
CA ASP A 254 -15.25 -16.67 -1.80
C ASP A 254 -15.55 -15.42 -0.97
N PHE A 255 -14.87 -14.31 -1.26
CA PHE A 255 -15.04 -13.03 -0.61
C PHE A 255 -16.41 -12.42 -0.91
N LEU A 256 -16.89 -12.49 -2.16
CA LEU A 256 -18.22 -11.99 -2.52
C LEU A 256 -19.32 -12.78 -1.81
N VAL A 257 -19.18 -14.11 -1.67
CA VAL A 257 -20.13 -14.91 -0.90
C VAL A 257 -20.08 -14.53 0.57
N ALA A 258 -18.89 -14.40 1.18
CA ALA A 258 -18.75 -14.00 2.58
C ALA A 258 -19.35 -12.61 2.85
N ARG A 259 -19.22 -11.70 1.89
CA ARG A 259 -19.65 -10.30 1.98
C ARG A 259 -21.01 -10.03 1.36
N ARG A 260 -21.72 -11.05 0.88
CA ARG A 260 -23.02 -10.91 0.18
C ARG A 260 -22.95 -9.92 -1.01
N GLY A 261 -21.89 -9.98 -1.80
CA GLY A 261 -21.66 -9.11 -2.95
C GLY A 261 -22.33 -9.60 -4.24
N MET A 262 -22.37 -8.73 -5.26
CA MET A 262 -22.97 -9.01 -6.56
C MET A 262 -21.92 -9.25 -7.66
N PRO A 263 -21.70 -10.49 -8.11
CA PRO A 263 -20.85 -10.77 -9.26
C PRO A 263 -21.57 -10.48 -10.59
N PHE A 264 -20.80 -10.05 -11.60
CA PHE A 264 -21.25 -9.83 -12.97
C PHE A 264 -20.13 -10.10 -14.00
N ASP A 265 -20.52 -10.38 -15.24
CA ASP A 265 -19.64 -10.48 -16.42
C ASP A 265 -20.34 -9.78 -17.59
N LEU A 266 -20.11 -8.48 -17.74
CA LEU A 266 -20.81 -7.61 -18.69
C LEU A 266 -19.81 -6.80 -19.53
N SER A 267 -19.98 -6.83 -20.85
CA SER A 267 -19.18 -6.04 -21.79
C SER A 267 -19.31 -4.54 -21.52
N PRO A 268 -18.21 -3.76 -21.60
CA PRO A 268 -18.25 -2.31 -21.43
C PRO A 268 -18.64 -1.56 -22.72
N TRP A 269 -18.77 -2.25 -23.85
CA TRP A 269 -18.94 -1.65 -25.18
C TRP A 269 -20.40 -1.40 -25.52
N SER A 270 -20.72 -0.17 -25.95
CA SER A 270 -22.09 0.24 -26.28
C SER A 270 -22.46 0.07 -27.75
N ASP A 271 -21.47 -0.09 -28.61
CA ASP A 271 -21.58 -0.06 -30.08
C ASP A 271 -21.52 -1.46 -30.73
N VAL A 272 -21.17 -2.49 -29.97
CA VAL A 272 -21.13 -3.88 -30.41
C VAL A 272 -21.86 -4.79 -29.42
N ALA A 273 -22.35 -5.93 -29.90
CA ALA A 273 -22.84 -6.99 -29.04
C ALA A 273 -21.65 -7.65 -28.30
N ALA A 274 -21.88 -8.12 -27.08
CA ALA A 274 -20.86 -8.89 -26.36
C ALA A 274 -20.52 -10.20 -27.09
N THR A 275 -19.25 -10.56 -27.12
CA THR A 275 -18.72 -11.70 -27.90
C THR A 275 -19.23 -13.05 -27.44
N ASP A 276 -19.65 -13.17 -26.18
CA ASP A 276 -20.23 -14.37 -25.57
C ASP A 276 -21.76 -14.41 -25.65
N ALA A 277 -22.39 -13.37 -26.20
CA ALA A 277 -23.83 -13.29 -26.47
C ALA A 277 -24.06 -12.53 -27.80
N PRO A 278 -23.56 -13.03 -28.95
CA PRO A 278 -23.52 -12.27 -30.20
C PRO A 278 -24.91 -11.92 -30.77
N GLY A 279 -25.96 -12.62 -30.33
CA GLY A 279 -27.35 -12.36 -30.72
C GLY A 279 -28.02 -11.21 -29.96
N GLN A 280 -27.36 -10.64 -28.94
CA GLN A 280 -27.96 -9.57 -28.15
C GLN A 280 -27.95 -8.21 -28.86
N PRO A 281 -28.90 -7.32 -28.56
CA PRO A 281 -28.84 -5.93 -29.03
C PRO A 281 -27.55 -5.23 -28.54
N PRO A 282 -26.82 -4.49 -29.41
CA PRO A 282 -25.66 -3.71 -29.00
C PRO A 282 -25.98 -2.75 -27.85
N GLY A 283 -25.06 -2.65 -26.89
CA GLY A 283 -25.21 -1.78 -25.72
C GLY A 283 -26.09 -2.29 -24.58
N THR A 284 -26.62 -3.52 -24.68
CA THR A 284 -27.38 -4.16 -23.59
C THR A 284 -26.55 -4.34 -22.31
N ASP A 285 -25.38 -4.97 -22.40
CA ASP A 285 -24.48 -5.20 -21.26
C ASP A 285 -24.11 -3.91 -20.50
N PRO A 286 -23.57 -2.84 -21.13
CA PRO A 286 -23.19 -1.64 -20.40
C PRO A 286 -24.41 -0.85 -19.88
N ALA A 287 -25.61 -1.01 -20.45
CA ALA A 287 -26.83 -0.43 -19.89
C ALA A 287 -27.19 -1.10 -18.56
N ILE A 288 -27.16 -2.44 -18.52
CA ILE A 288 -27.43 -3.20 -17.30
C ILE A 288 -26.36 -2.98 -16.24
N LEU A 289 -25.09 -2.89 -16.63
CA LEU A 289 -24.01 -2.57 -15.69
C LEU A 289 -24.25 -1.21 -15.01
N LYS A 290 -24.69 -0.19 -15.75
CA LYS A 290 -25.07 1.11 -15.18
C LYS A 290 -26.27 1.00 -14.25
N GLU A 291 -27.27 0.17 -14.56
CA GLU A 291 -28.41 -0.08 -13.66
C GLU A 291 -27.96 -0.74 -12.35
N ILE A 292 -27.06 -1.73 -12.41
CA ILE A 292 -26.48 -2.39 -11.23
C ILE A 292 -25.75 -1.38 -10.35
N VAL A 293 -24.80 -0.65 -10.94
CA VAL A 293 -23.96 0.31 -10.20
C VAL A 293 -24.81 1.46 -9.66
N SER A 294 -25.82 1.93 -10.39
CA SER A 294 -26.75 2.94 -9.89
C SER A 294 -27.58 2.42 -8.72
N ALA A 295 -28.17 1.23 -8.82
CA ALA A 295 -28.96 0.64 -7.75
C ALA A 295 -28.13 0.36 -6.49
N ALA A 296 -26.86 -0.01 -6.67
CA ALA A 296 -25.89 -0.11 -5.59
C ALA A 296 -25.64 1.25 -4.94
N ARG A 297 -25.34 2.30 -5.73
CA ARG A 297 -25.09 3.65 -5.22
C ARG A 297 -26.29 4.26 -4.49
N ASP A 298 -27.51 4.00 -4.97
CA ASP A 298 -28.75 4.49 -4.34
C ASP A 298 -28.95 3.93 -2.92
N GLN A 299 -28.33 2.80 -2.60
CA GLN A 299 -28.41 2.13 -1.30
C GLN A 299 -27.10 2.23 -0.49
N ALA A 300 -25.99 2.56 -1.13
CA ALA A 300 -24.68 2.62 -0.50
C ALA A 300 -24.58 3.81 0.46
N PRO A 301 -23.88 3.66 1.59
CA PRO A 301 -23.39 4.82 2.35
C PRO A 301 -22.46 5.69 1.47
N PRO A 302 -22.07 6.89 1.93
CA PRO A 302 -21.13 7.77 1.20
C PRO A 302 -19.68 7.23 1.24
N ASP A 303 -19.49 6.01 0.73
CA ASP A 303 -18.22 5.30 0.57
C ASP A 303 -18.07 4.76 -0.86
N VAL A 304 -16.86 4.43 -1.28
CA VAL A 304 -16.55 3.88 -2.60
C VAL A 304 -17.17 2.49 -2.74
N ILE A 305 -17.79 2.24 -3.90
CA ILE A 305 -18.19 0.88 -4.29
C ILE A 305 -16.97 0.20 -4.88
N THR A 306 -16.64 -1.00 -4.42
CA THR A 306 -15.53 -1.78 -4.94
C THR A 306 -16.03 -2.77 -5.97
N VAL A 307 -15.38 -2.81 -7.13
CA VAL A 307 -15.54 -3.89 -8.12
C VAL A 307 -14.31 -4.77 -8.04
N ARG A 308 -14.47 -6.00 -7.55
CA ARG A 308 -13.40 -7.00 -7.43
C ARG A 308 -13.26 -7.81 -8.70
N GLY A 309 -12.05 -8.22 -9.04
CA GLY A 309 -11.83 -8.89 -10.32
C GLY A 309 -11.63 -7.89 -11.45
N PHE A 310 -11.65 -8.38 -12.68
CA PHE A 310 -11.20 -7.57 -13.80
C PHE A 310 -11.82 -7.97 -15.14
N PHE A 311 -11.73 -7.06 -16.10
CA PHE A 311 -12.15 -7.26 -17.47
C PHE A 311 -11.41 -8.44 -18.13
N GLY A 312 -12.16 -9.49 -18.48
CA GLY A 312 -11.63 -10.76 -18.99
C GLY A 312 -11.16 -10.75 -20.45
N TRP A 313 -10.27 -9.83 -20.84
CA TRP A 313 -9.81 -9.65 -22.22
C TRP A 313 -9.20 -10.89 -22.87
N GLN A 314 -8.74 -11.86 -22.08
CA GLN A 314 -8.12 -13.11 -22.55
C GLN A 314 -9.15 -14.07 -23.15
N PHE A 315 -10.43 -13.90 -22.77
CA PHE A 315 -11.54 -14.74 -23.24
C PHE A 315 -12.57 -13.99 -24.06
N LYS A 316 -12.87 -12.72 -23.73
CA LYS A 316 -14.08 -12.04 -24.23
C LYS A 316 -13.85 -10.55 -24.50
N TYR A 317 -14.79 -9.95 -25.24
CA TYR A 317 -15.03 -8.52 -25.41
C TYR A 317 -13.92 -7.69 -26.04
N THR A 318 -13.00 -8.29 -26.77
CA THR A 318 -11.91 -7.53 -27.39
C THR A 318 -11.69 -7.88 -28.84
N THR A 319 -10.83 -7.13 -29.53
CA THR A 319 -10.33 -7.46 -30.88
C THR A 319 -9.74 -8.87 -30.95
N LEU A 320 -9.29 -9.42 -29.82
CA LEU A 320 -8.82 -10.79 -29.71
C LEU A 320 -9.93 -11.82 -30.00
N GLN A 321 -11.20 -11.46 -29.78
CA GLN A 321 -12.37 -12.28 -30.10
C GLN A 321 -13.09 -11.81 -31.38
N GLY A 322 -12.37 -11.16 -32.29
CA GLY A 322 -12.89 -10.76 -33.59
C GLY A 322 -13.73 -9.47 -33.57
N LEU A 323 -13.72 -8.70 -32.49
CA LEU A 323 -14.32 -7.36 -32.49
C LEU A 323 -13.55 -6.39 -33.41
N PRO A 324 -14.20 -5.32 -33.91
CA PRO A 324 -13.55 -4.30 -34.72
C PRO A 324 -12.42 -3.55 -34.00
N ALA A 325 -11.50 -2.96 -34.76
CA ALA A 325 -10.46 -2.08 -34.21
C ALA A 325 -11.04 -0.98 -33.30
N GLY A 326 -10.31 -0.61 -32.25
CA GLY A 326 -10.81 0.27 -31.17
C GLY A 326 -11.34 -0.48 -29.94
N HIS A 327 -11.34 -1.81 -29.98
CA HIS A 327 -11.77 -2.70 -28.89
C HIS A 327 -10.60 -3.55 -28.35
N GLU A 328 -9.38 -3.03 -28.39
CA GLU A 328 -8.18 -3.75 -27.94
C GLU A 328 -8.24 -4.04 -26.42
N PRO A 329 -7.51 -5.06 -25.90
CA PRO A 329 -7.54 -5.42 -24.48
C PRO A 329 -7.41 -4.25 -23.51
N VAL A 330 -6.34 -3.47 -23.64
CA VAL A 330 -6.08 -2.29 -22.79
C VAL A 330 -7.16 -1.22 -22.96
N ALA A 331 -7.70 -1.05 -24.17
CA ALA A 331 -8.81 -0.11 -24.40
C ALA A 331 -10.09 -0.59 -23.69
N GLY A 332 -10.32 -1.90 -23.64
CA GLY A 332 -11.44 -2.52 -22.91
C GLY A 332 -11.34 -2.33 -21.40
N GLU A 333 -10.17 -2.52 -20.80
CA GLU A 333 -9.90 -2.16 -19.41
C GLU A 333 -10.25 -0.71 -19.13
N TRP A 334 -9.68 0.22 -19.90
CA TRP A 334 -9.91 1.64 -19.69
C TRP A 334 -11.38 1.99 -19.86
N LYS A 335 -12.06 1.34 -20.81
CA LYS A 335 -13.50 1.52 -21.01
C LYS A 335 -14.32 0.98 -19.85
N SER A 336 -13.98 -0.18 -19.29
CA SER A 336 -14.64 -0.75 -18.11
C SER A 336 -14.57 0.20 -16.91
N VAL A 337 -13.39 0.76 -16.62
CA VAL A 337 -13.22 1.76 -15.56
C VAL A 337 -14.01 3.04 -15.86
N GLN A 338 -13.96 3.52 -17.11
CA GLN A 338 -14.69 4.70 -17.56
C GLN A 338 -16.20 4.57 -17.33
N VAL A 339 -16.78 3.39 -17.61
CA VAL A 339 -18.23 3.15 -17.52
C VAL A 339 -18.74 3.26 -16.09
N VAL A 340 -17.98 2.82 -15.08
CA VAL A 340 -18.45 2.73 -13.68
C VAL A 340 -18.03 3.93 -12.82
N SER A 341 -16.98 4.65 -13.21
CA SER A 341 -16.41 5.78 -12.44
C SER A 341 -17.40 6.90 -12.04
N PRO A 342 -18.45 7.25 -12.82
CA PRO A 342 -19.41 8.29 -12.43
C PRO A 342 -20.12 8.05 -11.08
N TRP A 343 -20.10 6.83 -10.54
CA TRP A 343 -20.74 6.44 -9.27
C TRP A 343 -19.76 6.27 -8.10
N ALA A 344 -18.54 6.82 -8.21
CA ALA A 344 -17.46 6.60 -7.23
C ALA A 344 -17.19 5.10 -7.01
N VAL A 345 -16.89 4.41 -8.12
CA VAL A 345 -16.52 3.00 -8.15
C VAL A 345 -15.00 2.89 -8.34
N GLY A 346 -14.35 2.09 -7.51
CA GLY A 346 -12.93 1.73 -7.66
C GLY A 346 -12.79 0.24 -7.94
N LEU A 347 -11.94 -0.11 -8.91
CA LEU A 347 -11.61 -1.50 -9.19
C LEU A 347 -10.50 -1.98 -8.23
N ASP A 348 -10.67 -3.22 -7.77
CA ASP A 348 -9.65 -4.10 -7.19
C ASP A 348 -9.24 -5.06 -8.32
N ALA A 349 -8.25 -4.63 -9.08
CA ALA A 349 -8.05 -5.00 -10.47
C ALA A 349 -7.25 -6.30 -10.64
N ASP A 350 -7.86 -7.44 -10.32
CA ASP A 350 -7.23 -8.78 -10.48
C ASP A 350 -7.10 -9.16 -11.97
N ALA A 351 -6.18 -8.53 -12.68
CA ALA A 351 -6.07 -8.62 -14.12
C ALA A 351 -5.54 -10.00 -14.61
N PRO A 352 -5.95 -10.43 -15.82
CA PRO A 352 -5.62 -11.74 -16.39
C PRO A 352 -4.12 -12.10 -16.38
N GLY A 353 -3.80 -13.38 -16.17
CA GLY A 353 -2.44 -13.90 -16.01
C GLY A 353 -2.16 -14.34 -14.57
N VAL A 354 -2.49 -13.49 -13.60
CA VAL A 354 -2.40 -13.75 -12.14
C VAL A 354 -3.71 -13.41 -11.41
N ALA A 355 -4.82 -13.46 -12.14
CA ALA A 355 -6.10 -12.95 -11.66
C ALA A 355 -6.74 -13.77 -10.52
N THR A 356 -6.28 -15.00 -10.34
CA THR A 356 -6.86 -15.93 -9.37
C THR A 356 -6.29 -15.65 -7.98
N LEU A 357 -7.18 -15.31 -7.06
CA LEU A 357 -6.94 -15.19 -5.63
C LEU A 357 -7.88 -16.14 -4.90
N ALA A 358 -7.35 -16.99 -4.03
CA ALA A 358 -8.14 -17.77 -3.09
C ALA A 358 -8.03 -17.14 -1.69
N ASN A 359 -8.89 -17.59 -0.77
CA ASN A 359 -8.76 -17.30 0.66
C ASN A 359 -8.96 -15.84 1.07
N ALA A 360 -9.46 -14.96 0.21
CA ALA A 360 -9.74 -13.57 0.59
C ALA A 360 -10.78 -13.52 1.72
N SER A 361 -11.78 -14.40 1.70
CA SER A 361 -12.77 -14.55 2.77
C SER A 361 -12.15 -14.98 4.11
N PHE A 362 -11.04 -15.73 4.09
CA PHE A 362 -10.28 -16.09 5.29
C PHE A 362 -9.38 -14.92 5.72
N HIS A 363 -8.63 -14.36 4.78
CA HIS A 363 -7.64 -13.34 5.03
C HIS A 363 -8.24 -12.04 5.58
N GLN A 364 -9.47 -11.68 5.23
CA GLN A 364 -10.16 -10.48 5.76
C GLN A 364 -10.21 -10.41 7.30
N HIS A 365 -10.05 -11.55 7.98
CA HIS A 365 -10.07 -11.63 9.44
C HIS A 365 -8.71 -11.34 10.09
N VAL A 366 -7.63 -11.18 9.32
CA VAL A 366 -6.34 -10.76 9.89
C VAL A 366 -6.43 -9.28 10.29
N PRO A 367 -6.21 -8.94 11.57
CA PRO A 367 -6.37 -7.57 12.04
C PRO A 367 -5.28 -6.66 11.46
N LEU A 368 -5.66 -5.55 10.85
CA LEU A 368 -4.73 -4.51 10.46
C LEU A 368 -4.18 -3.77 11.70
N PRO A 369 -2.91 -3.32 11.69
CA PRO A 369 -2.42 -2.40 12.70
C PRO A 369 -3.29 -1.14 12.72
N GLU A 370 -3.80 -0.75 13.89
CA GLU A 370 -4.63 0.46 14.02
C GLU A 370 -3.83 1.73 13.74
N VAL A 371 -2.54 1.72 14.10
CA VAL A 371 -1.60 2.82 13.83
C VAL A 371 -0.33 2.25 13.24
N VAL A 372 0.07 2.76 12.08
CA VAL A 372 1.30 2.39 11.41
C VAL A 372 2.40 3.41 11.69
N PRO A 373 3.68 2.99 11.81
CA PRO A 373 4.77 3.93 11.99
C PRO A 373 4.86 4.89 10.79
N PRO A 374 4.85 6.22 11.02
CA PRO A 374 4.83 7.17 9.92
C PRO A 374 6.08 7.07 9.07
N GLN A 375 5.96 7.47 7.80
CA GLN A 375 7.06 7.59 6.88
C GLN A 375 7.87 8.86 7.22
N PRO A 376 9.21 8.84 7.06
CA PRO A 376 10.02 10.02 7.29
C PRO A 376 9.79 11.04 6.17
N ARG A 377 9.54 12.29 6.55
CA ARG A 377 9.43 13.44 5.64
C ARG A 377 10.61 14.38 5.91
N PRO A 378 11.36 14.82 4.89
CA PRO A 378 12.58 15.58 5.11
C PRO A 378 12.28 17.04 5.46
N THR A 379 12.99 17.57 6.44
CA THR A 379 13.03 19.01 6.70
C THR A 379 13.87 19.73 5.64
N ALA A 380 13.75 21.06 5.57
CA ALA A 380 14.63 21.84 4.71
C ALA A 380 16.12 21.67 5.09
N GLU A 381 16.43 21.49 6.39
CA GLU A 381 17.80 21.24 6.84
C GLU A 381 18.33 19.89 6.32
N ASP A 382 17.50 18.85 6.34
CA ASP A 382 17.84 17.52 5.79
C ASP A 382 18.17 17.60 4.31
N LEU A 383 17.38 18.36 3.54
CA LEU A 383 17.65 18.54 2.11
C LEU A 383 18.86 19.44 1.83
N ILE A 384 19.21 20.37 2.71
CA ILE A 384 20.48 21.11 2.61
C ILE A 384 21.65 20.16 2.85
N GLY A 385 21.57 19.32 3.90
CA GLY A 385 22.65 18.40 4.24
C GLY A 385 22.86 17.30 3.21
N ALA A 386 21.79 16.78 2.61
CA ALA A 386 21.85 15.90 1.44
C ALA A 386 22.42 16.59 0.18
N GLY A 387 22.52 17.92 0.17
CA GLY A 387 23.01 18.71 -0.96
C GLY A 387 21.98 18.92 -2.07
N PHE A 388 20.68 18.89 -1.74
CA PHE A 388 19.57 19.08 -2.69
C PHE A 388 18.95 20.48 -2.60
N LEU A 389 19.10 21.15 -1.46
CA LEU A 389 18.84 22.59 -1.30
C LEU A 389 20.16 23.34 -1.12
N HIS A 390 20.17 24.60 -1.57
CA HIS A 390 21.32 25.47 -1.43
C HIS A 390 21.68 25.70 0.04
N GLY A 391 22.90 25.31 0.39
CA GLY A 391 23.57 25.67 1.63
C GLY A 391 24.80 26.54 1.39
N LEU A 392 25.47 26.92 2.48
CA LEU A 392 26.83 27.45 2.45
C LEU A 392 27.87 26.35 2.14
N ALA A 393 27.60 25.11 2.53
CA ALA A 393 28.31 23.94 2.01
C ALA A 393 27.49 23.36 0.85
N GLN A 394 28.03 23.46 -0.36
CA GLN A 394 27.51 22.68 -1.49
C GLN A 394 27.98 21.23 -1.37
N ASN A 395 27.18 20.30 -1.89
CA ASN A 395 27.52 18.87 -1.93
C ASN A 395 27.80 18.29 -0.51
N GLY A 396 26.88 18.54 0.43
CA GLY A 396 26.96 18.07 1.82
C GLY A 396 26.84 16.55 1.98
N GLY A 397 26.15 15.89 1.05
CA GLY A 397 26.02 14.43 0.98
C GLY A 397 27.09 13.74 0.11
N PHE A 398 28.07 14.49 -0.41
CA PHE A 398 29.16 13.96 -1.26
C PHE A 398 28.71 13.24 -2.54
N GLU A 399 27.48 13.48 -3.00
CA GLU A 399 26.92 12.95 -4.24
C GLU A 399 27.74 13.37 -5.48
N ASP A 400 28.40 14.52 -5.45
CA ASP A 400 29.35 14.99 -6.47
C ASP A 400 30.82 14.71 -6.12
N GLY A 401 31.08 13.66 -5.35
CA GLY A 401 32.42 13.36 -4.84
C GLY A 401 32.87 14.42 -3.83
N SER A 402 34.13 14.83 -3.87
CA SER A 402 34.67 15.87 -2.99
C SER A 402 34.53 17.29 -3.56
N ALA A 403 33.77 17.48 -4.64
CA ALA A 403 33.72 18.73 -5.38
C ALA A 403 33.43 19.94 -4.47
N GLY A 404 34.42 20.85 -4.41
CA GLY A 404 34.43 22.09 -3.65
C GLY A 404 34.91 21.98 -2.19
N TRP A 405 35.01 20.77 -1.62
CA TRP A 405 35.46 20.59 -0.25
C TRP A 405 36.97 20.78 -0.18
N THR A 406 37.45 21.51 0.84
CA THR A 406 38.88 21.48 1.14
C THR A 406 39.13 20.30 2.07
N LEU A 407 39.91 19.33 1.61
CA LEU A 407 40.19 18.09 2.33
C LEU A 407 41.65 18.08 2.80
N HIS A 408 41.89 18.64 3.98
CA HIS A 408 43.16 18.54 4.70
C HIS A 408 43.16 17.27 5.55
N ALA A 409 43.16 16.11 4.91
CA ALA A 409 43.21 14.81 5.58
C ALA A 409 44.38 14.00 5.01
N THR A 410 44.98 13.12 5.82
CA THR A 410 46.07 12.24 5.33
C THR A 410 45.55 11.30 4.26
N ASN A 411 44.40 10.67 4.48
CA ASN A 411 43.69 9.87 3.49
C ASN A 411 42.22 10.28 3.45
N HIS A 412 41.63 10.25 2.25
CA HIS A 412 40.21 10.45 2.06
C HIS A 412 39.70 9.75 0.81
N VAL A 413 38.48 9.21 0.87
CA VAL A 413 37.78 8.57 -0.24
C VAL A 413 36.29 8.87 -0.12
N VAL A 414 35.63 9.19 -1.24
CA VAL A 414 34.17 9.20 -1.29
C VAL A 414 33.70 7.84 -1.78
N TYR A 415 33.05 7.08 -0.91
CA TYR A 415 32.48 5.79 -1.28
C TYR A 415 31.11 5.97 -1.89
N THR A 416 30.72 5.02 -2.74
CA THR A 416 29.34 4.82 -3.17
C THR A 416 28.88 3.49 -2.59
N ASP A 417 27.73 3.48 -1.92
CA ASP A 417 27.14 2.28 -1.33
C ASP A 417 27.19 1.11 -2.30
N ASP A 418 27.56 -0.08 -1.84
CA ASP A 418 27.66 -1.30 -2.64
C ASP A 418 26.30 -1.97 -2.84
N ALA A 419 26.23 -2.84 -3.85
CA ALA A 419 25.12 -3.78 -4.02
C ALA A 419 25.65 -5.21 -3.78
N PRO A 420 24.98 -6.09 -3.01
CA PRO A 420 23.83 -5.89 -2.10
C PRO A 420 24.23 -5.72 -0.62
N GLY A 421 23.45 -4.94 0.15
CA GLY A 421 23.63 -4.76 1.61
C GLY A 421 22.75 -3.66 2.22
N PRO A 422 22.76 -3.46 3.56
CA PRO A 422 22.17 -2.27 4.18
C PRO A 422 22.91 -1.01 3.70
N PRO A 423 22.24 0.15 3.63
CA PRO A 423 22.88 1.38 3.18
C PRO A 423 24.03 1.73 4.13
N LYS A 424 25.19 2.06 3.56
CA LYS A 424 26.33 2.54 4.32
C LYS A 424 26.30 4.06 4.40
N ALA A 425 25.81 4.75 3.38
CA ALA A 425 25.54 6.18 3.40
C ALA A 425 24.39 6.50 4.37
N HIS A 426 24.45 7.67 5.00
CA HIS A 426 23.35 8.20 5.80
C HIS A 426 22.24 8.75 4.86
N SER A 427 22.64 9.54 3.88
CA SER A 427 21.78 10.15 2.87
C SER A 427 22.28 9.80 1.47
N GLY A 428 21.40 9.81 0.46
CA GLY A 428 21.82 9.51 -0.92
C GLY A 428 22.48 8.14 -1.10
N LEU A 429 23.50 8.08 -1.95
CA LEU A 429 24.27 6.88 -2.30
C LEU A 429 25.76 7.01 -1.95
N ARG A 430 26.23 8.18 -1.51
CA ARG A 430 27.65 8.44 -1.25
C ARG A 430 27.89 8.97 0.15
N TYR A 431 29.12 8.78 0.64
CA TYR A 431 29.61 9.37 1.87
C TYR A 431 31.14 9.51 1.80
N LEU A 432 31.70 10.43 2.58
CA LEU A 432 33.14 10.61 2.70
C LEU A 432 33.69 9.75 3.84
N GLU A 433 34.74 8.98 3.62
CA GLU A 433 35.60 8.43 4.68
C GLU A 433 36.93 9.19 4.65
N CYS A 434 37.43 9.62 5.81
CA CYS A 434 38.73 10.26 5.92
C CYS A 434 39.47 9.91 7.22
N ASN A 435 40.78 10.09 7.23
CA ASN A 435 41.61 9.94 8.43
C ASN A 435 42.81 10.90 8.42
N THR A 436 43.47 11.02 9.57
CA THR A 436 44.71 11.78 9.71
C THR A 436 45.81 10.97 10.37
N SER A 437 47.06 11.23 10.00
CA SER A 437 48.27 10.69 10.64
C SER A 437 48.91 11.67 11.63
N ALA A 438 48.39 12.89 11.75
CA ALA A 438 48.90 13.91 12.67
C ALA A 438 47.76 14.80 13.16
N ILE A 439 47.60 14.94 14.47
CA ILE A 439 46.64 15.89 15.06
C ILE A 439 47.31 17.23 15.40
N GLY A 440 46.58 18.34 15.24
CA GLY A 440 47.09 19.68 15.50
C GLY A 440 47.89 20.28 14.35
N ASP A 441 47.81 19.67 13.16
CA ASP A 441 48.31 20.20 11.90
C ASP A 441 47.13 20.52 10.98
N ASP A 442 46.74 21.79 10.94
CA ASP A 442 45.62 22.29 10.13
C ASP A 442 45.77 22.01 8.62
N SER A 443 46.95 21.61 8.15
CA SER A 443 47.16 21.19 6.76
C SER A 443 46.81 19.72 6.50
N ALA A 444 46.57 18.93 7.55
CA ALA A 444 46.43 17.46 7.49
C ALA A 444 45.36 16.84 8.39
N ASP A 445 44.65 17.60 9.25
CA ASP A 445 43.72 17.06 10.25
C ASP A 445 42.25 17.55 10.17
N ASN A 446 41.81 18.12 9.05
CA ASN A 446 40.46 18.68 8.93
C ASN A 446 39.89 18.70 7.51
N ILE A 447 38.58 18.89 7.44
CA ILE A 447 37.87 19.19 6.20
C ILE A 447 37.02 20.44 6.42
N TYR A 448 36.90 21.31 5.41
CA TYR A 448 36.14 22.54 5.59
C TYR A 448 35.50 23.11 4.32
N ARG A 449 34.57 24.03 4.56
CA ARG A 449 33.95 24.93 3.58
C ARG A 449 33.90 26.36 4.08
N ASP A 450 34.26 27.28 3.19
CA ASP A 450 34.05 28.70 3.40
C ASP A 450 32.71 29.15 2.83
N GLY A 451 31.97 29.91 3.62
CA GLY A 451 30.74 30.60 3.25
C GLY A 451 30.93 32.13 3.24
N PRO A 452 29.90 32.89 2.84
CA PRO A 452 29.93 34.34 2.83
C PRO A 452 30.02 34.92 4.25
N ALA A 453 30.28 36.22 4.32
CA ALA A 453 30.25 36.99 5.56
C ALA A 453 28.89 36.83 6.28
N ALA A 454 28.94 36.72 7.61
CA ALA A 454 27.76 36.80 8.46
C ALA A 454 27.81 38.06 9.32
N SER A 455 26.65 38.69 9.52
CA SER A 455 26.48 39.94 10.25
C SER A 455 25.95 39.70 11.67
N PRO A 456 26.18 40.62 12.62
CA PRO A 456 25.63 40.54 13.96
C PRO A 456 24.12 40.28 13.96
N GLY A 457 23.68 39.33 14.79
CA GLY A 457 22.28 38.89 14.88
C GLY A 457 21.90 37.76 13.92
N GLN A 458 22.73 37.42 12.93
CA GLN A 458 22.52 36.23 12.11
C GLN A 458 22.90 34.96 12.88
N ARG A 459 22.16 33.88 12.62
CA ARG A 459 22.46 32.53 13.11
C ARG A 459 23.05 31.71 11.97
N VAL A 460 24.20 31.11 12.23
CA VAL A 460 24.89 30.19 11.32
C VAL A 460 24.91 28.81 11.97
N THR A 461 24.49 27.79 11.22
CA THR A 461 24.38 26.41 11.71
C THR A 461 25.21 25.49 10.83
N LEU A 462 25.93 24.56 11.47
CA LEU A 462 26.63 23.45 10.86
C LEU A 462 26.18 22.17 11.54
N ARG A 463 25.62 21.24 10.78
CA ARG A 463 25.26 19.88 11.19
C ARG A 463 26.02 18.91 10.28
N ALA A 464 26.54 17.84 10.84
CA ALA A 464 27.08 16.71 10.08
C ALA A 464 26.65 15.40 10.73
N PHE A 465 26.39 14.38 9.93
CA PHE A 465 26.31 13.01 10.42
C PHE A 465 27.69 12.37 10.35
N VAL A 466 28.09 11.73 11.44
CA VAL A 466 29.40 11.08 11.57
C VAL A 466 29.27 9.68 12.14
N ARG A 467 30.13 8.77 11.70
CA ARG A 467 30.35 7.46 12.33
C ARG A 467 31.79 7.02 12.17
N ALA A 468 32.20 6.04 12.96
CA ALA A 468 33.48 5.38 12.84
C ALA A 468 33.29 3.91 12.41
N PRO A 469 33.88 3.46 11.30
CA PRO A 469 33.63 2.14 10.74
C PRO A 469 34.21 0.99 11.57
N ALA A 470 35.15 1.26 12.49
CA ALA A 470 35.84 0.22 13.26
C ALA A 470 35.88 0.50 14.78
N ALA A 471 36.45 1.63 15.19
CA ALA A 471 36.64 2.00 16.60
C ALA A 471 36.24 3.47 16.82
N PRO A 472 35.82 3.87 18.04
CA PRO A 472 35.39 5.24 18.29
C PRO A 472 36.43 6.29 17.87
N VAL A 473 35.95 7.37 17.25
CA VAL A 473 36.80 8.47 16.76
C VAL A 473 36.36 9.78 17.38
N ASP A 474 37.28 10.47 18.05
CA ASP A 474 37.09 11.83 18.54
C ASP A 474 37.27 12.84 17.40
N GLY A 475 36.45 13.89 17.43
CA GLY A 475 36.52 15.00 16.49
C GLY A 475 35.94 16.30 17.05
N GLU A 476 36.07 17.38 16.28
CA GLU A 476 35.51 18.70 16.62
C GLU A 476 34.80 19.28 15.40
N LEU A 477 33.57 19.75 15.59
CA LEU A 477 32.81 20.50 14.59
C LEU A 477 32.85 21.99 14.95
N VAL A 478 33.32 22.82 14.04
CA VAL A 478 33.65 24.23 14.30
C VAL A 478 32.98 25.13 13.26
N ILE A 479 32.41 26.24 13.74
CA ILE A 479 32.03 27.37 12.88
C ILE A 479 32.91 28.55 13.24
N TRP A 480 33.56 29.14 12.24
CA TRP A 480 34.33 30.38 12.37
C TRP A 480 33.62 31.54 11.69
N GLY A 481 33.58 32.71 12.34
CA GLY A 481 33.45 34.01 11.71
C GLY A 481 34.85 34.57 11.45
N LEU A 482 35.25 34.60 10.17
CA LEU A 482 36.58 35.02 9.73
C LEU A 482 36.56 36.47 9.23
N GLY A 483 37.66 37.19 9.45
CA GLY A 483 37.77 38.62 9.14
C GLY A 483 37.28 39.51 10.29
N GLY A 484 37.95 40.66 10.48
CA GLY A 484 37.72 41.50 11.65
C GLY A 484 38.25 40.86 12.93
N SER A 485 37.35 40.59 13.90
CA SER A 485 37.65 39.83 15.11
C SER A 485 37.34 38.35 14.95
N THR A 486 38.12 37.46 15.54
CA THR A 486 37.81 36.01 15.56
C THR A 486 36.59 35.74 16.45
N GLU A 487 35.57 35.11 15.88
CA GLU A 487 34.42 34.57 16.60
C GLU A 487 34.23 33.11 16.19
N GLN A 488 33.99 32.21 17.15
CA GLN A 488 33.80 30.79 16.83
C GLN A 488 32.92 30.07 17.85
N VAL A 489 32.41 28.91 17.43
CA VAL A 489 31.83 27.89 18.32
C VAL A 489 32.43 26.54 17.97
N VAL A 490 32.72 25.74 19.00
CA VAL A 490 33.31 24.40 18.86
C VAL A 490 32.41 23.39 19.57
N THR A 491 32.01 22.34 18.86
CA THR A 491 31.32 21.18 19.41
C THR A 491 32.25 19.97 19.31
N LYS A 492 32.65 19.42 20.45
CA LYS A 492 33.44 18.17 20.51
C LYS A 492 32.52 16.96 20.44
N PHE A 493 32.97 15.88 19.81
CA PHE A 493 32.20 14.65 19.71
C PHE A 493 33.09 13.41 19.69
N THR A 494 32.47 12.26 19.97
CA THR A 494 33.04 10.93 19.77
C THR A 494 32.08 10.13 18.89
N ALA A 495 32.50 9.80 17.67
CA ALA A 495 31.70 9.04 16.72
C ALA A 495 31.76 7.53 17.05
N GLY A 496 30.61 6.88 17.17
CA GLY A 496 30.48 5.43 17.31
C GLY A 496 30.29 4.73 15.96
N THR A 497 29.97 3.44 15.96
CA THR A 497 29.77 2.66 14.71
C THR A 497 28.44 2.94 14.00
N ALA A 498 27.50 3.60 14.68
CA ALA A 498 26.26 4.08 14.08
C ALA A 498 26.40 5.56 13.69
N TRP A 499 25.69 5.96 12.64
CA TRP A 499 25.56 7.38 12.28
C TRP A 499 24.96 8.16 13.46
N SER A 500 25.59 9.27 13.78
CA SER A 500 25.17 10.18 14.84
C SER A 500 25.31 11.62 14.37
N GLU A 501 24.31 12.45 14.71
CA GLU A 501 24.36 13.88 14.40
C GLU A 501 25.34 14.59 15.34
N VAL A 502 26.15 15.49 14.78
CA VAL A 502 26.91 16.50 15.50
C VAL A 502 26.54 17.88 14.97
N ARG A 503 26.36 18.84 15.88
CA ARG A 503 25.85 20.18 15.55
C ARG A 503 26.62 21.29 16.25
N ALA A 504 26.84 22.38 15.51
CA ALA A 504 27.35 23.65 15.99
C ALA A 504 26.42 24.78 15.53
N THR A 505 26.20 25.78 16.38
CA THR A 505 25.40 26.96 16.04
C THR A 505 26.06 28.22 16.58
N LEU A 506 26.46 29.10 15.66
CA LEU A 506 27.03 30.40 15.97
C LEU A 506 25.95 31.48 15.85
N ASN A 507 25.63 32.14 16.97
CA ASN A 507 24.87 33.40 16.94
C ASN A 507 25.88 34.54 16.83
N VAL A 508 26.04 35.11 15.64
CA VAL A 508 27.09 36.08 15.34
C VAL A 508 26.86 37.35 16.15
N LYS A 509 27.88 37.78 16.89
CA LYS A 509 27.85 38.98 17.74
C LYS A 509 28.72 40.08 17.19
N ASN A 510 29.86 39.72 16.60
CA ASN A 510 30.87 40.69 16.21
C ASN A 510 30.66 41.15 14.76
N PRO A 511 30.80 42.46 14.48
CA PRO A 511 30.75 42.97 13.11
C PRO A 511 32.08 42.73 12.38
N GLY A 512 32.07 42.86 11.06
CA GLY A 512 33.30 42.92 10.24
C GLY A 512 33.83 41.58 9.75
N HIS A 513 33.11 40.48 9.96
CA HIS A 513 33.42 39.21 9.31
C HIS A 513 33.31 39.35 7.79
N THR A 514 34.28 38.77 7.08
CA THR A 514 34.34 38.72 5.62
C THR A 514 33.94 37.36 5.06
N SER A 515 33.99 36.31 5.88
CA SER A 515 33.54 34.96 5.54
C SER A 515 33.14 34.19 6.79
N THR A 516 32.43 33.08 6.58
CA THR A 516 32.21 32.05 7.58
C THR A 516 32.95 30.79 7.17
N ARG A 517 33.33 29.93 8.11
CA ARG A 517 33.89 28.61 7.80
C ARG A 517 33.23 27.54 8.64
N GLY A 518 32.65 26.54 7.98
CA GLY A 518 32.26 25.29 8.62
C GLY A 518 33.40 24.28 8.48
N GLN A 519 33.88 23.73 9.58
CA GLN A 519 35.07 22.88 9.61
C GLN A 519 34.89 21.70 10.55
N LEU A 520 35.35 20.53 10.13
CA LEU A 520 35.39 19.31 10.93
C LEU A 520 36.86 18.91 11.12
N TYR A 521 37.29 18.79 12.36
CA TYR A 521 38.62 18.34 12.75
C TYR A 521 38.61 16.87 13.17
N LEU A 522 39.65 16.15 12.74
CA LEU A 522 39.97 14.79 13.13
C LEU A 522 40.88 14.83 14.36
N ARG A 523 40.45 14.19 15.46
CA ARG A 523 41.19 14.22 16.75
C ARG A 523 41.66 12.84 17.21
N THR A 524 41.59 11.84 16.34
CA THR A 524 42.15 10.50 16.58
C THR A 524 43.07 10.12 15.42
N GLU A 525 44.35 9.95 15.69
CA GLU A 525 45.34 9.55 14.68
C GLU A 525 45.08 8.13 14.17
N GLY A 526 45.21 7.93 12.86
CA GLY A 526 45.12 6.63 12.20
C GLY A 526 43.73 6.01 12.13
N ALA A 527 42.70 6.64 12.68
CA ALA A 527 41.34 6.12 12.69
C ALA A 527 40.48 6.75 11.58
N ASN A 528 39.67 5.93 10.91
CA ASN A 528 38.75 6.37 9.87
C ASN A 528 37.50 7.01 10.48
N LEU A 529 37.06 8.12 9.89
CA LEU A 529 35.80 8.78 10.17
C LEU A 529 34.98 8.85 8.88
N ASP A 530 33.75 8.36 8.93
CA ASP A 530 32.76 8.58 7.89
C ASP A 530 31.99 9.87 8.19
N VAL A 531 31.76 10.67 7.16
CA VAL A 531 31.04 11.95 7.19
C VAL A 531 30.04 11.98 6.05
N ASP A 532 28.82 12.38 6.35
CA ASP A 532 27.72 12.52 5.38
C ASP A 532 26.72 13.58 5.87
N ASP A 533 25.79 13.97 4.99
CA ASP A 533 24.63 14.81 5.30
C ASP A 533 25.01 16.11 6.05
N VAL A 534 25.97 16.83 5.46
CA VAL A 534 26.54 18.04 6.06
C VAL A 534 25.73 19.28 5.70
N ALA A 535 24.84 19.70 6.59
CA ALA A 535 24.07 20.93 6.45
C ALA A 535 24.84 22.12 7.02
N PHE A 536 25.33 23.01 6.16
CA PHE A 536 25.93 24.29 6.57
C PHE A 536 25.11 25.43 5.97
N TYR A 537 24.49 26.27 6.79
CA TYR A 537 23.62 27.35 6.31
C TYR A 537 23.56 28.53 7.29
N ALA A 538 23.08 29.68 6.81
CA ALA A 538 22.81 30.86 7.63
C ALA A 538 21.35 31.29 7.46
N GLY A 539 20.68 31.63 8.56
CA GLY A 539 19.29 32.07 8.55
C GLY A 539 18.27 30.93 8.43
N ALA A 540 17.29 31.11 7.54
CA ALA A 540 16.08 30.31 7.41
C ALA A 540 16.20 29.23 6.30
N PRO A 541 16.44 27.95 6.65
CA PRO A 541 16.70 26.89 5.67
C PRO A 541 15.50 26.63 4.74
N GLU A 542 14.28 26.86 5.21
CA GLU A 542 13.03 26.70 4.45
C GLU A 542 12.93 27.63 3.23
N THR A 543 13.77 28.67 3.17
CA THR A 543 13.83 29.61 2.05
C THR A 543 14.85 29.22 0.99
N ALA A 544 15.66 28.19 1.22
CA ALA A 544 16.68 27.76 0.28
C ALA A 544 16.07 27.40 -1.09
N ALA A 545 16.82 27.71 -2.15
CA ALA A 545 16.48 27.30 -3.51
C ALA A 545 16.98 25.87 -3.76
N VAL A 546 16.37 25.19 -4.74
CA VAL A 546 16.73 23.81 -5.11
C VAL A 546 18.01 23.81 -5.94
N GLU A 547 18.94 22.91 -5.61
CA GLU A 547 20.20 22.75 -6.33
C GLU A 547 19.96 22.22 -7.77
N PRO A 548 20.68 22.73 -8.79
CA PRO A 548 20.59 22.22 -10.16
C PRO A 548 21.08 20.77 -10.28
N ALA A 549 20.15 19.82 -10.28
CA ALA A 549 20.41 18.39 -10.43
C ALA A 549 19.27 17.70 -11.20
N ASN A 550 19.48 16.44 -11.61
CA ASN A 550 18.40 15.58 -12.08
C ASN A 550 17.86 14.75 -10.91
N TYR A 551 16.73 15.15 -10.33
CA TYR A 551 16.04 14.39 -9.30
C TYR A 551 15.21 13.28 -9.94
N VAL A 552 15.46 12.04 -9.52
CA VAL A 552 14.86 10.84 -10.09
C VAL A 552 14.11 10.07 -9.01
N LEU A 553 12.84 9.80 -9.27
CA LEU A 553 11.99 8.97 -8.43
C LEU A 553 11.73 7.63 -9.12
N TRP A 554 12.06 6.53 -8.44
CA TRP A 554 11.59 5.21 -8.85
C TRP A 554 10.20 4.94 -8.28
N PHE A 555 9.24 4.86 -9.18
CA PHE A 555 7.89 4.40 -8.91
C PHE A 555 7.82 2.91 -9.23
N VAL A 556 7.65 2.05 -8.22
CA VAL A 556 7.55 0.60 -8.37
C VAL A 556 6.08 0.21 -8.22
N GLY A 557 5.50 -0.19 -9.34
CA GLY A 557 4.08 -0.01 -9.63
C GLY A 557 3.26 -1.26 -9.97
N ASP A 558 1.96 -1.01 -10.15
CA ASP A 558 0.90 -1.93 -10.65
C ASP A 558 0.33 -2.85 -9.56
N TYR A 559 0.27 -2.33 -8.33
CA TYR A 559 -0.27 -3.03 -7.17
C TYR A 559 -1.71 -2.61 -6.83
N ASP A 560 -2.55 -2.49 -7.85
CA ASP A 560 -3.96 -2.05 -7.81
C ASP A 560 -4.98 -3.22 -7.71
N GLY A 561 -4.52 -4.48 -7.71
CA GLY A 561 -5.35 -5.66 -7.44
C GLY A 561 -4.76 -6.62 -6.40
N ALA A 562 -5.62 -7.21 -5.57
CA ALA A 562 -5.19 -8.09 -4.47
C ALA A 562 -4.49 -9.37 -4.98
N SER A 563 -4.85 -9.87 -6.16
CA SER A 563 -4.18 -11.03 -6.74
C SER A 563 -2.74 -10.72 -7.19
N TRP A 564 -2.48 -9.49 -7.68
CA TRP A 564 -1.14 -9.00 -7.98
C TRP A 564 -0.30 -8.94 -6.72
N LEU A 565 -0.86 -8.34 -5.67
CA LEU A 565 -0.26 -8.26 -4.35
C LEU A 565 0.17 -9.64 -3.83
N ALA A 566 -0.74 -10.61 -3.82
CA ALA A 566 -0.45 -11.95 -3.32
C ALA A 566 0.60 -12.71 -4.16
N SER A 567 0.57 -12.52 -5.49
CA SER A 567 1.40 -13.30 -6.42
C SER A 567 2.80 -12.73 -6.64
N PHE A 568 2.94 -11.40 -6.75
CA PHE A 568 4.20 -10.77 -7.12
C PHE A 568 5.05 -10.37 -5.92
N THR A 569 4.46 -9.94 -4.80
CA THR A 569 5.24 -9.48 -3.64
C THR A 569 6.26 -10.52 -3.14
N PRO A 570 5.99 -11.85 -3.13
CA PRO A 570 7.00 -12.85 -2.77
C PRO A 570 8.23 -12.93 -3.69
N VAL A 571 8.17 -12.34 -4.89
CA VAL A 571 9.25 -12.42 -5.89
C VAL A 571 9.82 -11.05 -6.27
N VAL A 572 9.19 -9.95 -5.84
CA VAL A 572 9.65 -8.58 -6.06
C VAL A 572 10.06 -7.89 -4.76
N TRP A 573 9.24 -7.97 -3.72
CA TRP A 573 9.49 -7.34 -2.41
C TRP A 573 10.48 -8.19 -1.59
N ASP A 574 10.30 -9.51 -1.59
CA ASP A 574 11.21 -10.42 -0.87
C ASP A 574 12.52 -10.70 -1.63
N ALA A 575 12.63 -10.21 -2.87
CA ALA A 575 13.86 -10.31 -3.65
C ALA A 575 14.95 -9.38 -3.10
N PRO A 576 16.24 -9.73 -3.26
CA PRO A 576 17.33 -8.84 -2.88
C PRO A 576 17.32 -7.57 -3.74
N GLY A 577 17.84 -6.47 -3.20
CA GLY A 577 18.02 -5.20 -3.93
C GLY A 577 17.35 -3.98 -3.31
N ARG A 578 16.45 -4.17 -2.33
CA ARG A 578 15.89 -3.08 -1.50
C ARG A 578 16.92 -2.55 -0.51
N GLY A 579 16.69 -1.34 0.00
CA GLY A 579 17.48 -0.76 1.09
C GLY A 579 18.64 0.13 0.69
N VAL A 580 19.08 0.11 -0.58
CA VAL A 580 20.19 0.97 -1.07
C VAL A 580 19.64 2.21 -1.78
N VAL A 581 18.85 2.01 -2.83
CA VAL A 581 18.16 3.10 -3.56
C VAL A 581 16.75 3.27 -2.96
N PRO A 582 16.27 4.51 -2.78
CA PRO A 582 14.89 4.74 -2.37
C PRO A 582 13.89 4.32 -3.47
N PHE A 583 12.88 3.56 -3.07
CA PHE A 583 11.78 3.13 -3.93
C PHE A 583 10.45 3.60 -3.37
N ALA A 584 9.59 4.13 -4.25
CA ALA A 584 8.20 4.42 -3.94
C ALA A 584 7.31 3.28 -4.45
N TRP A 585 6.82 2.46 -3.52
CA TRP A 585 5.96 1.29 -3.77
C TRP A 585 4.49 1.70 -3.72
N ASP A 586 3.74 1.44 -4.79
CA ASP A 586 2.35 1.88 -4.94
C ASP A 586 1.30 0.90 -4.41
N PHE A 587 1.53 0.27 -3.25
CA PHE A 587 0.55 -0.67 -2.70
C PHE A 587 -0.80 0.01 -2.42
N SER A 588 -1.86 -0.43 -3.11
CA SER A 588 -3.20 0.14 -2.94
C SER A 588 -3.78 -0.18 -1.57
N GLY A 589 -3.80 0.80 -0.66
CA GLY A 589 -4.29 0.62 0.71
C GLY A 589 -5.77 0.17 0.80
N HIS A 590 -6.57 0.40 -0.24
CA HIS A 590 -7.95 -0.10 -0.30
C HIS A 590 -8.03 -1.65 -0.26
N LEU A 591 -6.99 -2.32 -0.76
CA LEU A 591 -6.90 -3.78 -0.82
C LEU A 591 -6.67 -4.43 0.56
N ALA A 592 -6.35 -3.63 1.58
CA ALA A 592 -6.09 -4.13 2.92
C ALA A 592 -7.30 -4.79 3.59
N SER A 593 -8.51 -4.51 3.12
CA SER A 593 -9.73 -5.22 3.55
C SER A 593 -9.84 -6.65 2.99
N ARG A 594 -9.21 -6.92 1.84
CA ARG A 594 -9.28 -8.20 1.15
C ARG A 594 -8.03 -9.05 1.39
N PHE A 595 -6.86 -8.42 1.47
CA PHE A 595 -5.59 -9.09 1.72
C PHE A 595 -4.70 -8.39 2.76
N PRO A 596 -5.17 -8.28 4.02
CA PRO A 596 -4.40 -7.66 5.11
C PRO A 596 -3.04 -8.30 5.46
N PRO A 597 -2.78 -9.62 5.28
CA PRO A 597 -1.46 -10.20 5.59
C PRO A 597 -0.30 -9.50 4.87
N LEU A 598 -0.49 -9.06 3.63
CA LEU A 598 0.55 -8.35 2.91
C LEU A 598 0.92 -7.03 3.59
N PHE A 599 -0.07 -6.22 3.97
CA PHE A 599 0.18 -4.90 4.56
C PHE A 599 1.01 -5.04 5.84
N ARG A 600 0.69 -6.05 6.65
CA ARG A 600 1.46 -6.41 7.83
C ARG A 600 2.90 -6.85 7.48
N HIS A 601 3.06 -7.69 6.45
CA HIS A 601 4.35 -8.14 5.95
C HIS A 601 5.24 -6.98 5.49
N VAL A 602 4.73 -6.07 4.66
CA VAL A 602 5.52 -4.94 4.14
C VAL A 602 5.85 -3.93 5.23
N ILE A 603 4.94 -3.70 6.19
CA ILE A 603 5.24 -2.86 7.37
C ILE A 603 6.35 -3.49 8.22
N ALA A 604 6.29 -4.80 8.47
CA ALA A 604 7.25 -5.50 9.30
C ALA A 604 8.64 -5.62 8.65
N THR A 605 8.72 -5.59 7.31
CA THR A 605 9.94 -5.88 6.55
C THR A 605 10.43 -4.71 5.68
N ARG A 606 9.85 -3.51 5.83
CA ARG A 606 10.32 -2.30 5.12
C ARG A 606 11.72 -1.91 5.57
N THR A 607 12.57 -1.53 4.62
CA THR A 607 13.85 -0.87 4.93
C THR A 607 13.63 0.62 5.13
N ALA A 608 14.65 1.36 5.59
CA ALA A 608 14.60 2.82 5.67
C ALA A 608 14.52 3.52 4.28
N ARG A 609 14.69 2.78 3.18
CA ARG A 609 14.62 3.26 1.80
C ARG A 609 13.39 2.72 1.04
N ASP A 610 12.50 2.00 1.71
CA ASP A 610 11.21 1.61 1.12
C ASP A 610 10.13 2.58 1.59
N PHE A 611 9.58 3.33 0.63
CA PHE A 611 8.51 4.29 0.86
C PHE A 611 7.24 3.78 0.18
N PHE A 612 6.09 4.05 0.80
CA PHE A 612 4.78 3.72 0.27
C PHE A 612 4.11 4.96 -0.28
N ILE A 613 3.45 4.79 -1.42
CA ILE A 613 2.58 5.78 -2.04
C ILE A 613 1.26 5.09 -2.44
N GLY A 614 0.21 5.86 -2.67
CA GLY A 614 -1.05 5.29 -3.14
C GLY A 614 -0.98 4.83 -4.59
N ALA A 615 -1.64 3.69 -4.85
CA ALA A 615 -1.92 3.20 -6.20
C ALA A 615 -2.89 4.10 -6.96
N ASP A 616 -3.10 3.79 -8.24
CA ASP A 616 -4.06 4.46 -9.09
C ASP A 616 -5.49 4.09 -8.70
N SER A 617 -6.45 5.02 -8.61
CA SER A 617 -6.30 6.48 -8.50
C SER A 617 -6.72 6.93 -7.10
N GLY A 618 -6.16 6.28 -6.06
CA GLY A 618 -6.50 6.45 -4.65
C GLY A 618 -7.18 5.22 -4.05
N PRO A 619 -8.48 5.27 -3.69
CA PRO A 619 -9.22 4.17 -3.06
C PRO A 619 -9.59 3.00 -4.01
N GLY A 620 -8.84 2.80 -5.09
CA GLY A 620 -9.07 1.81 -6.14
C GLY A 620 -8.89 2.40 -7.54
N TYR A 621 -8.84 1.54 -8.56
CA TYR A 621 -8.66 1.98 -9.93
C TYR A 621 -9.96 2.60 -10.48
N GLY A 622 -9.98 3.92 -10.61
CA GLY A 622 -11.12 4.73 -11.02
C GLY A 622 -10.71 5.99 -11.78
N ASN A 623 -11.67 6.68 -12.39
CA ASN A 623 -11.47 7.89 -13.18
C ASN A 623 -12.13 9.12 -12.51
N PRO A 624 -11.37 9.90 -11.74
CA PRO A 624 -11.89 11.08 -11.03
C PRO A 624 -12.51 12.17 -11.92
N SER A 625 -12.08 12.27 -13.19
CA SER A 625 -12.59 13.30 -14.11
C SER A 625 -14.08 13.14 -14.45
N LEU A 626 -14.62 11.93 -14.28
CA LEU A 626 -16.02 11.61 -14.60
C LEU A 626 -16.96 11.73 -13.39
N MET A 627 -16.42 12.00 -12.21
CA MET A 627 -17.20 12.10 -10.98
C MET A 627 -17.78 13.51 -10.85
N ASN A 628 -19.06 13.60 -10.44
CA ASN A 628 -19.64 14.87 -10.00
C ASN A 628 -19.07 15.30 -8.62
N ALA A 629 -19.42 16.47 -8.13
CA ALA A 629 -18.87 17.00 -6.87
C ALA A 629 -19.09 16.06 -5.66
N GLU A 630 -20.29 15.49 -5.53
CA GLU A 630 -20.62 14.55 -4.45
C GLU A 630 -19.78 13.26 -4.54
N ARG A 631 -19.56 12.74 -5.76
CA ARG A 631 -18.77 11.51 -5.97
C ARG A 631 -17.28 11.74 -5.75
N ARG A 632 -16.77 12.92 -6.10
CA ARG A 632 -15.38 13.31 -5.76
C ARG A 632 -15.16 13.42 -4.27
N GLU A 633 -16.16 13.89 -3.51
CA GLU A 633 -16.07 13.94 -2.05
C GLU A 633 -16.05 12.53 -1.42
N ILE A 634 -16.90 11.62 -1.91
CA ILE A 634 -16.88 10.20 -1.52
C ILE A 634 -15.50 9.60 -1.79
N TRP A 635 -14.96 9.85 -2.99
CA TRP A 635 -13.65 9.37 -3.41
C TRP A 635 -12.52 9.90 -2.53
N ALA A 636 -12.51 11.22 -2.25
CA ALA A 636 -11.52 11.85 -1.38
C ALA A 636 -11.52 11.25 0.03
N ASN A 637 -12.71 11.07 0.62
CA ASN A 637 -12.85 10.50 1.96
C ASN A 637 -12.36 9.04 2.03
N ALA A 638 -12.67 8.23 1.02
CA ALA A 638 -12.16 6.86 0.93
C ALA A 638 -10.65 6.82 0.70
N GLY A 639 -10.12 7.72 -0.13
CA GLY A 639 -8.68 7.83 -0.38
C GLY A 639 -7.89 8.19 0.87
N MET A 640 -8.39 9.10 1.72
CA MET A 640 -7.75 9.38 3.02
C MET A 640 -7.61 8.12 3.88
N ARG A 641 -8.66 7.28 3.94
CA ARG A 641 -8.61 6.01 4.68
C ARG A 641 -7.63 5.01 4.05
N ALA A 642 -7.64 4.88 2.73
CA ALA A 642 -6.74 3.98 2.01
C ALA A 642 -5.27 4.35 2.22
N GLN A 643 -4.94 5.64 2.11
CA GLN A 643 -3.56 6.13 2.27
C GLN A 643 -3.02 5.94 3.69
N ARG A 644 -3.89 6.05 4.71
CA ARG A 644 -3.50 5.84 6.11
C ARG A 644 -3.04 4.42 6.43
N VAL A 645 -3.44 3.42 5.65
CA VAL A 645 -3.01 2.02 5.83
C VAL A 645 -1.48 1.89 5.80
N LEU A 646 -0.78 2.76 5.06
CA LEU A 646 0.68 2.74 4.93
C LEU A 646 1.35 4.10 5.23
N ASP A 647 0.63 5.03 5.86
CA ASP A 647 1.05 6.43 6.05
C ASP A 647 1.53 7.11 4.75
N ALA A 648 0.85 6.85 3.64
CA ALA A 648 1.14 7.49 2.38
C ALA A 648 0.40 8.84 2.25
N SER A 649 0.97 9.77 1.49
CA SER A 649 0.37 11.10 1.21
C SER A 649 0.76 11.62 -0.18
N SER A 650 1.20 10.70 -1.03
CA SER A 650 1.39 10.87 -2.46
C SER A 650 0.72 9.73 -3.19
N THR A 651 0.36 9.93 -4.45
CA THR A 651 -0.35 8.90 -5.24
C THR A 651 -0.04 9.07 -6.72
N TRP A 652 -0.51 8.14 -7.53
CA TRP A 652 -0.66 8.39 -8.96
C TRP A 652 -2.11 8.32 -9.43
N VAL A 653 -2.36 8.90 -10.61
CA VAL A 653 -3.65 8.87 -11.27
C VAL A 653 -3.47 8.28 -12.67
N LEU A 654 -4.23 7.23 -12.97
CA LEU A 654 -4.32 6.62 -14.28
C LEU A 654 -5.65 7.02 -14.93
N ASN A 655 -5.59 7.93 -15.91
CA ASN A 655 -6.77 8.42 -16.60
C ASN A 655 -6.56 8.57 -18.12
N PRO A 656 -6.47 7.48 -18.87
CA PRO A 656 -5.97 7.48 -20.24
C PRO A 656 -7.00 7.97 -21.29
N LEU A 657 -8.30 7.85 -20.99
CA LEU A 657 -9.37 8.18 -21.94
C LEU A 657 -9.92 9.60 -21.77
N ASP A 658 -9.87 10.16 -20.56
CA ASP A 658 -10.50 11.43 -20.23
C ASP A 658 -9.48 12.43 -19.69
N SER A 659 -9.53 13.66 -20.21
CA SER A 659 -8.64 14.71 -19.74
C SER A 659 -8.91 15.02 -18.27
N ILE A 660 -7.86 15.09 -17.45
CA ILE A 660 -7.97 15.55 -16.06
C ILE A 660 -7.54 17.00 -15.91
N ASP A 661 -8.29 17.76 -15.11
CA ASP A 661 -8.05 19.15 -14.75
C ASP A 661 -8.03 19.32 -13.22
N ALA A 662 -7.92 20.56 -12.75
CA ALA A 662 -7.94 20.86 -11.31
C ALA A 662 -9.26 20.44 -10.62
N THR A 663 -10.39 20.43 -11.34
CA THR A 663 -11.68 20.00 -10.81
C THR A 663 -11.70 18.49 -10.60
N GLY A 664 -11.21 17.71 -11.56
CA GLY A 664 -11.05 16.26 -11.41
C GLY A 664 -10.10 15.90 -10.27
N LEU A 665 -8.97 16.62 -10.17
CA LEU A 665 -7.98 16.42 -9.11
C LEU A 665 -8.49 16.78 -7.71
N SER A 666 -9.58 17.53 -7.55
CA SER A 666 -10.20 17.77 -6.23
C SER A 666 -10.67 16.48 -5.53
N ALA A 667 -10.82 15.38 -6.27
CA ALA A 667 -11.08 14.06 -5.68
C ALA A 667 -9.83 13.44 -5.03
N VAL A 668 -8.63 13.93 -5.37
CA VAL A 668 -7.34 13.29 -5.09
C VAL A 668 -6.46 14.15 -4.18
N THR A 669 -6.41 15.48 -4.41
CA THR A 669 -5.58 16.38 -3.60
C THR A 669 -5.79 16.26 -2.09
N PRO A 670 -6.99 15.98 -1.54
CA PRO A 670 -7.18 15.85 -0.09
C PRO A 670 -6.38 14.73 0.58
N PHE A 671 -5.93 13.71 -0.16
CA PHE A 671 -5.14 12.60 0.39
C PHE A 671 -3.76 12.43 -0.28
N ALA A 672 -3.44 13.30 -1.23
CA ALA A 672 -2.19 13.26 -2.00
C ALA A 672 -1.45 14.60 -1.95
N GLY A 673 -1.57 15.30 -0.82
CA GLY A 673 -1.10 16.66 -0.67
C GLY A 673 0.41 16.83 -0.67
N ASP A 674 1.18 15.74 -0.57
CA ASP A 674 2.63 15.76 -0.78
C ASP A 674 2.98 15.60 -2.26
N GLY A 675 2.21 14.88 -3.08
CA GLY A 675 2.48 14.82 -4.52
C GLY A 675 1.64 13.85 -5.34
N ILE A 676 1.50 14.17 -6.64
CA ILE A 676 0.73 13.39 -7.61
C ILE A 676 1.55 13.18 -8.87
N VAL A 677 1.66 11.94 -9.34
CA VAL A 677 2.12 11.64 -10.70
C VAL A 677 0.97 11.19 -11.59
N LEU A 678 0.96 11.59 -12.86
CA LEU A 678 -0.19 11.42 -13.75
C LEU A 678 0.19 10.64 -15.02
N ILE A 679 -0.66 9.68 -15.40
CA ILE A 679 -0.72 9.11 -16.75
C ILE A 679 -2.08 9.42 -17.36
N GLY A 680 -2.10 10.21 -18.42
CA GLY A 680 -3.32 10.55 -19.16
C GLY A 680 -3.28 11.93 -19.80
N PRO A 681 -4.22 12.24 -20.71
CA PRO A 681 -4.43 13.61 -21.16
C PRO A 681 -4.73 14.55 -19.97
N THR A 682 -4.24 15.78 -20.06
CA THR A 682 -4.53 16.83 -19.08
C THR A 682 -4.55 18.20 -19.74
N SER A 683 -5.36 19.10 -19.19
CA SER A 683 -5.36 20.53 -19.55
C SER A 683 -4.36 21.34 -18.72
N LEU A 684 -3.69 20.72 -17.74
CA LEU A 684 -2.69 21.36 -16.89
C LEU A 684 -1.37 21.57 -17.64
N SER A 685 -0.70 22.68 -17.38
CA SER A 685 0.67 22.93 -17.81
C SER A 685 1.64 22.28 -16.82
N LEU A 686 1.96 21.00 -17.01
CA LEU A 686 2.80 20.24 -16.09
C LEU A 686 4.31 20.57 -16.24
N PRO A 687 5.10 20.52 -15.15
CA PRO A 687 4.65 20.30 -13.77
C PRO A 687 3.87 21.50 -13.22
N ALA A 688 2.87 21.24 -12.37
CA ALA A 688 1.95 22.26 -11.85
C ALA A 688 1.74 22.10 -10.34
N LEU A 689 1.38 23.18 -9.66
CA LEU A 689 0.82 23.12 -8.31
C LEU A 689 -0.71 23.18 -8.43
N VAL A 690 -1.40 22.12 -8.02
CA VAL A 690 -2.87 22.07 -8.00
C VAL A 690 -3.31 22.00 -6.55
N ASP A 691 -4.04 23.02 -6.12
CA ASP A 691 -4.32 23.25 -4.69
C ASP A 691 -2.98 23.35 -3.91
N HIS A 692 -2.62 22.32 -3.14
CA HIS A 692 -1.36 22.22 -2.40
C HIS A 692 -0.47 21.07 -2.88
N ALA A 693 -0.89 20.29 -3.87
CA ALA A 693 -0.15 19.11 -4.36
C ALA A 693 0.67 19.46 -5.62
N PRO A 694 1.99 19.17 -5.64
CA PRO A 694 2.76 19.21 -6.87
C PRO A 694 2.35 18.04 -7.78
N VAL A 695 2.11 18.33 -9.05
CA VAL A 695 1.65 17.37 -10.08
C VAL A 695 2.65 17.32 -11.23
N LEU A 696 3.06 16.12 -11.65
CA LEU A 696 3.87 15.91 -12.84
C LEU A 696 3.45 14.65 -13.61
N THR A 697 3.95 14.52 -14.84
CA THR A 697 3.75 13.32 -15.65
C THR A 697 4.58 12.15 -15.11
N LEU A 698 4.00 10.96 -15.05
CA LEU A 698 4.75 9.72 -14.79
C LEU A 698 5.36 9.22 -16.09
N GLY A 699 6.69 9.17 -16.14
CA GLY A 699 7.44 8.58 -17.25
C GLY A 699 7.63 7.08 -17.10
N SER A 700 8.38 6.49 -18.02
CA SER A 700 8.78 5.08 -17.95
C SER A 700 10.29 4.96 -18.21
N ALA A 701 10.97 4.21 -17.36
CA ALA A 701 12.34 3.77 -17.58
C ALA A 701 12.43 2.31 -17.16
N GLY A 702 13.31 1.54 -17.79
CA GLY A 702 13.35 0.11 -17.57
C GLY A 702 14.47 -0.60 -18.31
N GLY A 703 14.34 -1.91 -18.45
CA GLY A 703 15.38 -2.81 -18.96
C GLY A 703 15.44 -4.06 -18.11
N ASP A 704 15.80 -5.22 -18.67
CA ASP A 704 15.74 -6.49 -17.94
C ASP A 704 16.96 -6.70 -17.02
N ASP A 705 18.02 -5.92 -17.21
CA ASP A 705 19.25 -5.94 -16.42
C ASP A 705 19.75 -4.54 -16.06
N ALA A 706 20.83 -4.47 -15.29
CA ALA A 706 21.38 -3.21 -14.79
C ALA A 706 21.89 -2.27 -15.91
N ASN A 707 22.52 -2.81 -16.96
CA ASN A 707 23.07 -2.01 -18.06
C ASN A 707 21.95 -1.42 -18.92
N ALA A 708 20.87 -2.17 -19.11
CA ALA A 708 19.68 -1.68 -19.80
C ALA A 708 18.98 -0.57 -18.99
N VAL A 709 18.89 -0.72 -17.66
CA VAL A 709 18.39 0.33 -16.77
C VAL A 709 19.26 1.58 -16.84
N GLU A 710 20.58 1.43 -16.73
CA GLU A 710 21.54 2.53 -16.86
C GLU A 710 21.34 3.29 -18.17
N SER A 711 21.34 2.56 -19.29
CA SER A 711 21.18 3.14 -20.63
C SER A 711 19.83 3.86 -20.79
N SER A 712 18.76 3.26 -20.25
CA SER A 712 17.40 3.83 -20.31
C SER A 712 17.29 5.13 -19.52
N VAL A 713 17.85 5.19 -18.32
CA VAL A 713 17.81 6.40 -17.48
C VAL A 713 18.76 7.46 -18.02
N ALA A 714 20.04 7.13 -18.23
CA ALA A 714 21.04 8.09 -18.70
C ALA A 714 20.68 8.71 -20.06
N GLY A 715 20.05 7.94 -20.95
CA GLY A 715 19.59 8.42 -22.26
C GLY A 715 18.41 9.41 -22.22
N GLN A 716 17.72 9.52 -21.09
CA GLN A 716 16.58 10.43 -20.90
C GLN A 716 16.94 11.70 -20.12
N LEU A 717 18.12 11.73 -19.48
CA LEU A 717 18.58 12.88 -18.71
C LEU A 717 19.52 13.76 -19.53
N SER A 718 19.75 14.98 -19.06
CA SER A 718 20.72 15.92 -19.65
C SER A 718 21.43 16.69 -18.54
N PRO A 719 22.69 17.15 -18.74
CA PRO A 719 23.40 17.96 -17.76
C PRO A 719 22.55 19.16 -17.32
N PRO A 720 22.21 19.29 -16.03
CA PRO A 720 21.24 20.26 -15.58
C PRO A 720 21.88 21.65 -15.40
N SER A 721 21.21 22.68 -15.93
CA SER A 721 21.48 24.09 -15.57
C SER A 721 20.45 24.67 -14.60
N SER A 722 19.41 23.88 -14.30
CA SER A 722 18.32 24.15 -13.35
C SER A 722 17.77 22.82 -12.86
N PRO A 723 17.07 22.77 -11.71
CA PRO A 723 16.49 21.53 -11.19
C PRO A 723 15.58 20.84 -12.22
N GLN A 724 15.78 19.54 -12.45
CA GLN A 724 14.97 18.70 -13.32
C GLN A 724 14.35 17.55 -12.50
N PHE A 725 13.11 17.16 -12.83
CA PHE A 725 12.35 16.16 -12.09
C PHE A 725 11.85 15.07 -13.03
N SER A 726 12.20 13.82 -12.75
CA SER A 726 11.77 12.65 -13.54
C SER A 726 11.29 11.53 -12.62
N ALA A 727 10.02 11.19 -12.72
CA ALA A 727 9.46 10.00 -12.08
C ALA A 727 9.35 8.87 -13.11
N TYR A 728 9.90 7.69 -12.80
CA TYR A 728 9.89 6.55 -13.71
C TYR A 728 9.12 5.38 -13.10
N ARG A 729 8.08 4.94 -13.80
CA ARG A 729 7.33 3.73 -13.48
C ARG A 729 8.10 2.48 -13.89
N THR A 730 8.10 1.49 -13.01
CA THR A 730 8.53 0.11 -13.26
C THR A 730 7.41 -0.83 -12.82
N VAL A 731 6.99 -1.72 -13.71
CA VAL A 731 5.83 -2.60 -13.50
C VAL A 731 6.31 -3.89 -12.86
N LEU A 732 5.87 -4.19 -11.64
CA LEU A 732 6.04 -5.50 -10.97
C LEU A 732 7.47 -6.06 -11.04
N LYS A 733 8.47 -5.20 -10.88
CA LYS A 733 9.87 -5.54 -11.17
C LYS A 733 10.70 -5.70 -9.88
N PRO A 734 11.53 -6.75 -9.76
CA PRO A 734 12.53 -6.84 -8.70
C PRO A 734 13.54 -5.68 -8.75
N THR A 735 13.95 -5.19 -7.58
CA THR A 735 14.73 -3.96 -7.46
C THR A 735 16.23 -4.13 -7.69
N ALA A 736 16.79 -5.35 -7.70
CA ALA A 736 18.23 -5.57 -7.85
C ALA A 736 18.86 -4.88 -9.08
N ALA A 737 18.22 -5.02 -10.24
CA ALA A 737 18.67 -4.38 -11.48
C ALA A 737 18.47 -2.86 -11.45
N LEU A 738 17.39 -2.38 -10.81
CA LEU A 738 17.13 -0.95 -10.63
C LEU A 738 18.20 -0.31 -9.75
N THR A 739 18.52 -0.94 -8.63
CA THR A 739 19.57 -0.52 -7.70
C THR A 739 20.93 -0.47 -8.39
N THR A 740 21.31 -1.56 -9.07
CA THR A 740 22.62 -1.63 -9.74
C THR A 740 22.72 -0.62 -10.89
N GLY A 741 21.69 -0.51 -11.74
CA GLY A 741 21.65 0.46 -12.83
C GLY A 741 21.69 1.91 -12.34
N SER A 742 20.97 2.24 -11.26
CA SER A 742 21.00 3.58 -10.65
C SER A 742 22.40 3.96 -10.17
N ARG A 743 23.13 3.02 -9.56
CA ARG A 743 24.53 3.22 -9.17
C ARG A 743 25.42 3.46 -10.39
N GLN A 744 25.23 2.69 -11.46
CA GLN A 744 25.99 2.87 -12.70
C GLN A 744 25.72 4.26 -13.31
N VAL A 745 24.48 4.76 -13.28
CA VAL A 745 24.17 6.15 -13.69
C VAL A 745 24.99 7.16 -12.89
N VAL A 746 25.01 7.04 -11.56
CA VAL A 746 25.76 7.98 -10.68
C VAL A 746 27.29 7.87 -10.87
N LEU A 747 27.81 6.68 -11.15
CA LEU A 747 29.25 6.43 -11.31
C LEU A 747 29.77 6.77 -12.71
N ASN A 748 29.07 6.32 -13.75
CA ASN A 748 29.54 6.40 -15.14
C ASN A 748 29.12 7.71 -15.83
N HIS A 749 28.12 8.41 -15.29
CA HIS A 749 27.54 9.62 -15.88
C HIS A 749 27.50 10.81 -14.92
N ALA A 750 28.60 11.10 -14.23
CA ALA A 750 28.69 12.18 -13.24
C ALA A 750 28.20 13.56 -13.75
N ALA A 751 28.39 13.88 -15.03
CA ALA A 751 27.91 15.12 -15.63
C ALA A 751 26.38 15.28 -15.66
N LEU A 752 25.63 14.19 -15.47
CA LEU A 752 24.17 14.25 -15.35
C LEU A 752 23.71 14.70 -13.97
N ALA A 753 24.57 14.66 -12.93
CA ALA A 753 24.19 15.01 -11.56
C ALA A 753 22.86 14.34 -11.13
N ALA A 754 22.72 13.03 -11.39
CA ALA A 754 21.52 12.28 -11.06
C ALA A 754 21.43 12.03 -9.55
N ARG A 755 20.25 12.27 -8.96
CA ARG A 755 19.93 12.05 -7.54
C ARG A 755 18.70 11.16 -7.45
N PHE A 756 18.89 9.92 -6.99
CA PHE A 756 17.79 9.02 -6.71
C PHE A 756 17.26 9.31 -5.32
N VAL A 757 16.03 9.79 -5.23
CA VAL A 757 15.45 10.34 -4.00
C VAL A 757 14.12 9.65 -3.66
N ASP A 758 13.78 9.65 -2.38
CA ASP A 758 12.48 9.19 -1.90
C ASP A 758 11.35 10.11 -2.39
N PRO A 759 10.09 9.65 -2.37
CA PRO A 759 8.97 10.45 -2.88
C PRO A 759 8.80 11.79 -2.14
N TYR A 760 9.07 11.87 -0.84
CA TYR A 760 8.87 13.10 -0.08
C TYR A 760 9.93 14.14 -0.41
N ALA A 761 11.21 13.75 -0.46
CA ALA A 761 12.27 14.62 -0.95
C ALA A 761 11.99 15.08 -2.39
N PHE A 762 11.62 14.15 -3.28
CA PHE A 762 11.30 14.47 -4.68
C PHE A 762 10.21 15.54 -4.79
N PHE A 763 9.07 15.31 -4.14
CA PHE A 763 7.93 16.21 -4.26
C PHE A 763 8.11 17.51 -3.47
N TYR A 764 8.82 17.52 -2.34
CA TYR A 764 9.08 18.76 -1.60
C TYR A 764 10.00 19.70 -2.38
N LEU A 765 11.03 19.15 -3.04
CA LEU A 765 11.88 19.91 -3.95
C LEU A 765 11.07 20.43 -5.16
N LEU A 766 10.22 19.61 -5.77
CA LEU A 766 9.37 20.05 -6.87
C LEU A 766 8.39 21.14 -6.42
N LYS A 767 7.73 20.95 -5.28
CA LYS A 767 6.81 21.93 -4.70
C LYS A 767 7.51 23.26 -4.42
N ARG A 768 8.72 23.22 -3.86
CA ARG A 768 9.56 24.40 -3.63
C ARG A 768 9.91 25.09 -4.95
N GLN A 769 10.31 24.35 -5.97
CA GLN A 769 10.63 24.87 -7.31
C GLN A 769 9.42 25.55 -7.97
N LEU A 770 8.21 25.05 -7.72
CA LEU A 770 6.96 25.64 -8.20
C LEU A 770 6.46 26.83 -7.34
N GLY A 771 7.19 27.20 -6.28
CA GLY A 771 6.82 28.27 -5.35
C GLY A 771 5.77 27.88 -4.31
N GLY A 772 5.49 26.60 -4.13
CA GLY A 772 4.59 26.08 -3.11
C GLY A 772 5.25 26.02 -1.72
N ALA A 773 4.42 26.00 -0.67
CA ALA A 773 4.85 25.93 0.72
C ALA A 773 4.74 24.49 1.27
N ILE A 774 5.76 24.04 1.97
CA ILE A 774 5.77 22.74 2.67
C ILE A 774 5.42 23.05 4.12
N GLU A 775 4.14 23.29 4.41
CA GLU A 775 3.69 23.67 5.75
C GLU A 775 2.50 22.80 6.16
N LYS A 776 2.17 22.79 7.46
CA LYS A 776 0.99 22.12 7.99
C LYS A 776 0.97 20.63 7.62
N ARG A 777 2.05 19.93 7.99
CA ARG A 777 2.20 18.47 7.81
C ARG A 777 2.45 17.84 9.16
N ALA A 778 1.58 16.92 9.57
CA ALA A 778 1.65 16.30 10.88
C ALA A 778 1.73 14.77 10.77
N SER A 779 2.70 14.21 11.48
CA SER A 779 2.77 12.78 11.74
C SER A 779 2.36 12.48 13.18
N TYR A 780 1.64 11.38 13.35
CA TYR A 780 1.16 10.92 14.65
C TYR A 780 1.99 9.72 15.10
N LEU A 781 2.57 9.81 16.30
CA LEU A 781 3.54 8.89 16.87
C LEU A 781 3.05 8.41 18.24
N ASN A 782 3.54 7.24 18.68
CA ASN A 782 3.32 6.73 20.04
C ASN A 782 1.85 6.77 20.49
N VAL A 783 0.93 6.47 19.57
CA VAL A 783 -0.51 6.58 19.80
C VAL A 783 -0.97 5.44 20.71
N ALA A 784 -1.42 5.77 21.91
CA ALA A 784 -1.94 4.82 22.89
C ALA A 784 -3.47 4.86 22.88
N VAL A 785 -4.09 4.03 22.04
CA VAL A 785 -5.55 3.94 21.92
C VAL A 785 -6.13 3.45 23.26
N PRO A 786 -7.02 4.22 23.91
CA PRO A 786 -7.56 3.84 25.20
C PRO A 786 -8.60 2.71 25.06
N SER A 787 -8.69 1.86 26.08
CA SER A 787 -9.82 0.95 26.31
C SER A 787 -10.67 1.51 27.46
N PRO A 788 -11.63 2.42 27.17
CA PRO A 788 -12.37 3.12 28.22
C PRO A 788 -13.26 2.18 29.03
N GLU A 789 -13.39 2.44 30.32
CA GLU A 789 -14.44 1.84 31.15
C GLU A 789 -15.80 2.46 30.78
N PRO A 790 -16.88 1.66 30.69
CA PRO A 790 -18.22 2.18 30.40
C PRO A 790 -18.64 3.29 31.37
N GLY A 791 -19.07 4.44 30.84
CA GLY A 791 -19.55 5.58 31.60
C GLY A 791 -18.45 6.46 32.23
N ALA A 792 -17.16 6.15 32.01
CA ALA A 792 -16.04 6.93 32.51
C ALA A 792 -15.30 7.67 31.36
N PRO A 793 -14.86 8.93 31.57
CA PRO A 793 -14.00 9.62 30.62
C PRO A 793 -12.64 8.91 30.52
N SER A 794 -11.98 9.06 29.38
CA SER A 794 -10.65 8.48 29.13
C SER A 794 -9.71 9.48 28.47
N THR A 795 -8.45 9.08 28.28
CA THR A 795 -7.43 9.92 27.65
C THR A 795 -6.73 9.13 26.56
N LEU A 796 -6.63 9.73 25.38
CA LEU A 796 -5.81 9.26 24.27
C LEU A 796 -4.46 9.99 24.32
N ALA A 797 -3.40 9.27 24.67
CA ALA A 797 -2.05 9.81 24.67
C ALA A 797 -1.39 9.59 23.30
N LEU A 798 -0.72 10.61 22.78
CA LEU A 798 0.05 10.52 21.54
C LEU A 798 1.20 11.52 21.51
N SER A 799 2.06 11.39 20.51
CA SER A 799 3.00 12.45 20.11
C SER A 799 2.67 12.93 18.70
N VAL A 800 2.78 14.23 18.45
CA VAL A 800 2.63 14.82 17.11
C VAL A 800 4.00 15.36 16.69
N ARG A 801 4.45 15.00 15.50
CA ARG A 801 5.67 15.50 14.87
C ARG A 801 5.32 16.50 13.77
N ASN A 802 6.06 17.60 13.73
CA ASN A 802 5.97 18.57 12.64
C ASN A 802 6.82 18.11 11.46
N ASP A 803 6.16 17.63 10.42
CA ASP A 803 6.79 17.22 9.15
C ASP A 803 6.85 18.37 8.13
N GLY A 804 6.29 19.53 8.48
CA GLY A 804 6.35 20.75 7.68
C GLY A 804 7.63 21.54 7.94
N TRP A 805 7.84 22.57 7.14
CA TRP A 805 8.97 23.51 7.24
C TRP A 805 8.60 24.78 8.02
N ASP A 806 7.34 24.95 8.41
CA ASP A 806 6.90 26.00 9.33
C ASP A 806 7.18 25.65 10.80
N THR A 807 7.19 26.67 11.67
CA THR A 807 7.23 26.46 13.13
C THR A 807 5.84 26.70 13.72
N TRP A 808 5.32 25.70 14.43
CA TRP A 808 4.04 25.83 15.11
C TRP A 808 4.21 26.57 16.42
N LYS A 809 3.58 27.74 16.53
CA LYS A 809 3.65 28.62 17.70
C LYS A 809 2.57 28.30 18.72
N VAL A 810 2.95 28.26 20.01
CA VAL A 810 2.02 28.10 21.13
C VAL A 810 0.92 29.17 21.07
N GLY A 811 -0.32 28.76 21.34
CA GLY A 811 -1.51 29.64 21.32
C GLY A 811 -2.04 29.96 19.92
N LYS A 812 -1.29 29.63 18.85
CA LYS A 812 -1.73 29.75 17.46
C LYS A 812 -2.09 28.41 16.85
N PHE A 813 -1.34 27.36 17.18
CA PHE A 813 -1.57 26.00 16.71
C PHE A 813 -2.07 25.10 17.84
N ARG A 814 -2.97 24.18 17.52
CA ARG A 814 -3.57 23.22 18.47
C ARG A 814 -3.84 21.89 17.79
N LEU A 815 -3.99 20.84 18.60
CA LEU A 815 -4.57 19.57 18.14
C LEU A 815 -6.09 19.60 18.35
N GLY A 816 -6.86 19.33 17.30
CA GLY A 816 -8.30 19.13 17.35
C GLY A 816 -8.67 17.65 17.45
N ALA A 817 -9.67 17.32 18.26
CA ALA A 817 -10.25 15.97 18.32
C ALA A 817 -11.79 15.97 18.23
N HIS A 818 -12.33 15.02 17.47
CA HIS A 818 -13.77 14.85 17.25
C HIS A 818 -14.14 13.38 17.33
N LEU A 819 -15.14 13.07 18.16
CA LEU A 819 -15.73 11.74 18.25
C LEU A 819 -17.03 11.73 17.47
N ALA A 820 -17.15 10.83 16.51
CA ALA A 820 -18.34 10.70 15.68
C ALA A 820 -18.68 9.22 15.40
N ASP A 821 -19.92 8.95 15.01
CA ASP A 821 -20.36 7.62 14.58
C ASP A 821 -19.77 7.22 13.22
N THR A 822 -19.48 8.21 12.39
CA THR A 822 -18.80 8.04 11.11
C THR A 822 -17.70 9.08 10.97
N PRO A 823 -16.63 8.77 10.22
CA PRO A 823 -15.61 9.75 9.92
C PRO A 823 -16.20 11.04 9.34
N PRO A 824 -15.91 12.21 9.93
CA PRO A 824 -16.39 13.50 9.43
C PRO A 824 -15.74 13.87 8.10
N ARG A 825 -16.45 14.68 7.31
CA ARG A 825 -15.98 15.25 6.03
C ARG A 825 -14.77 16.18 6.25
N VAL A 826 -13.97 16.36 5.19
CA VAL A 826 -12.86 17.35 5.15
C VAL A 826 -13.39 18.73 5.54
N ARG A 827 -12.73 19.40 6.49
CA ARG A 827 -13.16 20.72 7.00
C ARG A 827 -12.28 21.84 6.46
N THR A 828 -12.90 22.94 6.06
CA THR A 828 -12.20 24.06 5.40
C THR A 828 -11.94 25.26 6.31
N LEU A 829 -12.74 25.47 7.38
CA LEU A 829 -12.55 26.60 8.32
C LEU A 829 -12.79 26.19 9.79
N PRO A 830 -12.00 26.71 10.74
CA PRO A 830 -12.28 26.57 12.16
C PRO A 830 -13.37 27.57 12.60
N SER A 831 -14.63 27.34 12.21
CA SER A 831 -15.78 28.08 12.77
C SER A 831 -16.60 27.18 13.70
N GLN A 832 -17.23 27.79 14.71
CA GLN A 832 -17.83 27.11 15.88
C GLN A 832 -18.98 26.13 15.56
N SER A 833 -19.46 26.05 14.30
CA SER A 833 -20.41 25.03 13.85
C SER A 833 -19.71 23.98 12.98
N GLY A 834 -19.42 22.80 13.54
CA GLY A 834 -18.89 21.65 12.79
C GLY A 834 -17.37 21.43 12.87
N GLY A 835 -16.63 22.32 13.54
CA GLY A 835 -15.22 22.10 13.89
C GLY A 835 -15.04 20.97 14.92
N TYR A 836 -13.80 20.50 15.11
CA TYR A 836 -13.52 19.52 16.16
C TYR A 836 -13.87 20.19 17.53
N PRO A 837 -14.62 19.54 18.42
CA PRO A 837 -15.03 20.18 19.68
C PRO A 837 -13.92 20.22 20.73
N ILE A 838 -13.00 19.25 20.71
CA ILE A 838 -11.87 19.19 21.65
C ILE A 838 -10.69 19.94 21.04
N ARG A 839 -10.02 20.76 21.86
CA ARG A 839 -8.77 21.47 21.54
C ARG A 839 -7.74 21.18 22.61
N VAL A 840 -6.55 20.73 22.18
CA VAL A 840 -5.40 20.53 23.05
C VAL A 840 -4.32 21.53 22.66
N GLU A 841 -3.85 22.29 23.65
CA GLU A 841 -2.80 23.31 23.47
C GLU A 841 -1.42 22.65 23.33
N LEU A 842 -0.55 23.26 22.53
CA LEU A 842 0.85 22.86 22.45
C LEU A 842 1.61 23.34 23.71
N PRO A 843 2.37 22.49 24.40
CA PRO A 843 3.15 22.88 25.59
C PRO A 843 4.41 23.69 25.25
N LYS A 844 4.87 23.67 23.99
CA LYS A 844 6.00 24.45 23.48
C LYS A 844 5.82 24.72 21.98
N ASP A 845 6.61 25.64 21.46
CA ASP A 845 6.77 25.78 20.01
C ASP A 845 7.33 24.47 19.44
N VAL A 846 6.88 24.10 18.24
CA VAL A 846 7.30 22.86 17.55
C VAL A 846 7.86 23.23 16.19
N GLY A 847 9.19 23.19 16.07
CA GLY A 847 9.90 23.41 14.81
C GLY A 847 9.86 22.20 13.87
N PRO A 848 10.32 22.35 12.62
CA PRO A 848 10.45 21.24 11.66
C PRO A 848 11.21 20.05 12.26
N GLY A 849 10.67 18.84 12.10
CA GLY A 849 11.21 17.58 12.62
C GLY A 849 11.01 17.37 14.13
N GLU A 850 10.64 18.41 14.90
CA GLU A 850 10.40 18.26 16.33
C GLU A 850 9.06 17.54 16.61
N SER A 851 9.00 16.86 17.74
CA SER A 851 7.79 16.22 18.25
C SER A 851 7.38 16.77 19.61
N VAL A 852 6.08 16.64 19.91
CA VAL A 852 5.50 17.01 21.21
C VAL A 852 4.47 15.98 21.65
N ALA A 853 4.52 15.59 22.93
CA ALA A 853 3.54 14.69 23.53
C ALA A 853 2.28 15.46 23.94
N LEU A 854 1.11 14.88 23.68
CA LEU A 854 -0.20 15.47 23.93
C LEU A 854 -1.15 14.40 24.51
N ASP A 855 -1.95 14.83 25.47
CA ASP A 855 -3.03 14.04 26.06
C ASP A 855 -4.38 14.59 25.60
N VAL A 856 -5.13 13.80 24.85
CA VAL A 856 -6.44 14.19 24.32
C VAL A 856 -7.54 13.66 25.25
N PRO A 857 -8.30 14.54 25.93
CA PRO A 857 -9.40 14.10 26.77
C PRO A 857 -10.56 13.60 25.89
N LEU A 858 -11.00 12.37 26.13
CA LEU A 858 -12.18 11.79 25.49
C LEU A 858 -13.35 11.76 26.49
N PRO A 859 -14.57 12.10 26.05
CA PRO A 859 -15.76 12.01 26.90
C PRO A 859 -16.05 10.56 27.31
N ALA A 860 -16.90 10.40 28.33
CA ALA A 860 -17.40 9.09 28.72
C ALA A 860 -18.21 8.45 27.57
N LEU A 861 -18.00 7.15 27.37
CA LEU A 861 -18.71 6.33 26.39
C LEU A 861 -19.41 5.17 27.10
N ASP A 862 -20.62 4.82 26.68
CA ASP A 862 -21.36 3.69 27.25
C ASP A 862 -20.94 2.36 26.62
N LEU A 863 -21.18 1.24 27.32
CA LEU A 863 -20.89 -0.10 26.80
C LEU A 863 -21.58 -0.31 25.44
N GLY A 864 -20.81 -0.79 24.46
CA GLY A 864 -21.29 -1.02 23.08
C GLY A 864 -21.35 0.25 22.21
N GLN A 865 -20.95 1.42 22.71
CA GLN A 865 -20.76 2.60 21.86
C GLN A 865 -19.40 2.57 21.18
N LYS A 866 -19.41 2.22 19.89
CA LYS A 866 -18.24 2.35 19.01
C LYS A 866 -18.21 3.75 18.38
N LYS A 867 -17.10 4.47 18.53
CA LYS A 867 -16.90 5.80 17.94
C LYS A 867 -15.60 5.86 17.14
N THR A 868 -15.60 6.67 16.09
CA THR A 868 -14.37 7.10 15.41
C THR A 868 -13.86 8.37 16.06
N VAL A 869 -12.62 8.36 16.54
CA VAL A 869 -11.87 9.55 16.95
C VAL A 869 -11.10 10.05 15.74
N GLN A 870 -11.45 11.21 15.22
CA GLN A 870 -10.62 11.92 14.25
C GLN A 870 -9.75 12.96 14.95
N LEU A 871 -8.47 12.97 14.63
CA LEU A 871 -7.49 13.95 15.09
C LEU A 871 -6.95 14.73 13.90
N ASP A 872 -6.84 16.04 14.05
CA ASP A 872 -6.20 16.91 13.07
C ASP A 872 -5.58 18.13 13.74
N MET A 873 -4.46 18.60 13.20
CA MET A 873 -3.83 19.84 13.63
C MET A 873 -4.57 21.04 13.03
N VAL A 874 -4.56 22.16 13.75
CA VAL A 874 -5.21 23.41 13.31
C VAL A 874 -4.32 24.61 13.56
N GLU A 875 -4.27 25.50 12.56
CA GLU A 875 -3.86 26.89 12.75
C GLU A 875 -5.12 27.72 13.05
N GLU A 876 -5.28 28.15 14.29
CA GLU A 876 -6.52 28.76 14.77
C GLU A 876 -6.86 30.03 13.99
N GLY A 877 -8.12 30.12 13.55
CA GLY A 877 -8.62 31.20 12.69
C GLY A 877 -8.14 31.17 11.24
N VAL A 878 -7.32 30.19 10.85
CA VAL A 878 -6.74 30.08 9.50
C VAL A 878 -7.26 28.83 8.78
N ALA A 879 -6.81 27.63 9.18
CA ALA A 879 -7.08 26.40 8.43
C ALA A 879 -6.84 25.15 9.29
N TRP A 880 -7.57 24.08 8.95
CA TRP A 880 -7.24 22.71 9.36
C TRP A 880 -6.10 22.18 8.52
N PHE A 881 -5.26 21.30 9.06
CA PHE A 881 -4.18 20.70 8.27
C PHE A 881 -4.75 19.81 7.16
N GLU A 882 -5.90 19.16 7.38
CA GLU A 882 -6.62 18.42 6.34
C GLU A 882 -7.04 19.28 5.13
N SER A 883 -7.24 20.58 5.32
CA SER A 883 -7.51 21.52 4.22
C SER A 883 -6.27 21.99 3.48
N ALA A 884 -5.08 21.70 4.00
CA ALA A 884 -3.79 21.98 3.38
C ALA A 884 -3.13 20.71 2.79
N GLY A 885 -3.86 19.60 2.74
CA GLY A 885 -3.38 18.34 2.18
C GLY A 885 -2.64 17.41 3.13
N ASP A 886 -2.71 17.69 4.43
CA ASP A 886 -2.37 16.68 5.43
C ASP A 886 -3.53 15.67 5.52
N ILE A 887 -3.27 14.47 6.02
CA ILE A 887 -4.34 13.49 6.24
C ILE A 887 -4.65 13.53 7.74
N PRO A 888 -5.91 13.52 8.19
CA PRO A 888 -6.19 13.37 9.63
C PRO A 888 -5.88 11.94 10.11
N LEU A 889 -5.64 11.76 11.41
CA LEU A 889 -5.60 10.41 12.01
C LEU A 889 -7.02 10.00 12.43
N GLN A 890 -7.41 8.78 12.09
CA GLN A 890 -8.70 8.19 12.49
C GLN A 890 -8.46 6.92 13.29
N LEU A 891 -9.06 6.84 14.47
CA LEU A 891 -8.95 5.70 15.40
C LEU A 891 -10.33 5.22 15.79
N THR A 892 -10.44 3.96 16.19
CA THR A 892 -11.69 3.42 16.72
C THR A 892 -11.57 3.29 18.23
N VAL A 893 -12.55 3.82 18.96
CA VAL A 893 -12.62 3.66 20.43
C VAL A 893 -13.97 3.07 20.79
N GLU A 894 -13.94 2.03 21.63
CA GLU A 894 -15.11 1.32 22.12
C GLU A 894 -14.88 0.91 23.59
N PRO A 895 -15.84 1.14 24.50
CA PRO A 895 -15.75 0.64 25.87
C PRO A 895 -15.89 -0.87 25.96
N HIS A 896 -15.08 -1.48 26.83
CA HIS A 896 -15.18 -2.91 27.14
C HIS A 896 -15.57 -3.08 28.61
N ALA A 897 -16.43 -4.06 28.90
CA ALA A 897 -16.78 -4.38 30.28
C ALA A 897 -15.54 -4.86 31.03
N ALA A 898 -15.32 -4.33 32.24
CA ALA A 898 -14.29 -4.87 33.12
C ALA A 898 -14.58 -6.36 33.38
N PRO A 899 -13.58 -7.26 33.33
CA PRO A 899 -13.80 -8.65 33.69
C PRO A 899 -14.33 -8.70 35.13
N ASN A 900 -15.49 -9.32 35.33
CA ASN A 900 -16.10 -9.50 36.66
C ASN A 900 -15.12 -10.23 37.57
N VAL A 901 -14.47 -9.50 38.48
CA VAL A 901 -13.77 -10.10 39.62
C VAL A 901 -14.80 -10.17 40.74
N ASP A 902 -15.52 -11.28 40.81
CA ASP A 902 -16.46 -11.52 41.91
C ASP A 902 -15.71 -11.45 43.25
N GLY A 903 -15.97 -10.37 43.98
CA GLY A 903 -15.45 -10.11 45.31
C GLY A 903 -16.08 -11.06 46.34
N GLY A 904 -15.42 -12.19 46.59
CA GLY A 904 -15.65 -13.00 47.77
C GLY A 904 -15.04 -12.33 49.01
N SER A 905 -15.90 -11.84 49.90
CA SER A 905 -15.54 -11.34 51.23
C SER A 905 -14.73 -12.34 52.06
N ALA A 906 -13.57 -11.94 52.59
CA ALA A 906 -12.97 -12.58 53.75
C ALA A 906 -12.10 -11.60 54.55
N GLY A 907 -12.61 -11.23 55.72
CA GLY A 907 -12.00 -10.72 56.96
C GLY A 907 -10.56 -10.18 56.99
N SER A 908 -10.44 -8.93 57.49
CA SER A 908 -9.38 -8.57 58.45
C SER A 908 -9.43 -9.52 59.65
N PRO A 909 -8.30 -9.94 60.27
CA PRO A 909 -7.41 -9.00 60.97
C PRO A 909 -5.91 -9.37 60.98
N GLY A 910 -5.08 -8.43 61.47
CA GLY A 910 -3.88 -8.80 62.21
C GLY A 910 -2.59 -8.11 61.78
N THR A 911 -2.23 -7.08 62.53
CA THR A 911 -0.87 -6.55 62.69
C THR A 911 0.11 -7.65 63.10
N ASP A 912 1.30 -7.70 62.49
CA ASP A 912 2.55 -7.90 63.22
C ASP A 912 3.77 -7.51 62.37
N GLY A 913 4.74 -6.86 63.03
CA GLY A 913 5.98 -6.37 62.46
C GLY A 913 7.09 -7.41 62.42
N GLY A 914 8.14 -7.11 61.66
CA GLY A 914 9.35 -7.95 61.61
C GLY A 914 10.36 -7.43 60.60
N ALA A 915 11.37 -6.74 61.11
CA ALA A 915 12.50 -6.19 60.38
C ALA A 915 13.47 -7.26 59.85
N GLY A 916 14.28 -6.89 58.85
CA GLY A 916 15.69 -7.28 58.84
C GLY A 916 16.27 -7.85 57.55
N ALA A 917 17.34 -7.16 57.13
CA ALA A 917 18.57 -7.69 56.53
C ALA A 917 18.74 -7.69 55.00
N SER A 918 19.53 -6.68 54.61
CA SER A 918 20.57 -6.65 53.57
C SER A 918 21.30 -7.98 53.29
N GLY A 919 21.67 -8.18 52.02
CA GLY A 919 22.68 -9.15 51.61
C GLY A 919 23.11 -8.92 50.16
N SER A 920 24.32 -8.40 49.99
CA SER A 920 24.98 -8.07 48.73
C SER A 920 25.61 -9.28 48.02
N SER A 921 25.96 -9.04 46.75
CA SER A 921 27.16 -9.52 46.03
C SER A 921 27.18 -10.93 45.42
N GLY A 922 27.72 -10.99 44.20
CA GLY A 922 28.60 -12.08 43.79
C GLY A 922 28.31 -12.79 42.46
N GLY A 923 28.79 -12.21 41.35
CA GLY A 923 29.83 -12.82 40.52
C GLY A 923 29.58 -14.13 39.73
N ALA A 924 29.78 -13.99 38.41
CA ALA A 924 30.70 -14.78 37.57
C ALA A 924 30.20 -15.99 36.74
N SER A 925 30.31 -15.78 35.41
CA SER A 925 31.07 -16.58 34.43
C SER A 925 30.65 -17.99 33.98
N GLY A 926 30.77 -18.20 32.66
CA GLY A 926 30.87 -19.49 31.95
C GLY A 926 29.85 -19.56 30.80
N GLY A 927 30.16 -19.54 29.50
CA GLY A 927 31.39 -19.89 28.81
C GLY A 927 31.37 -21.36 28.37
N SER A 928 30.91 -21.66 27.15
CA SER A 928 31.56 -22.63 26.24
C SER A 928 30.79 -22.78 24.93
N ALA A 929 31.56 -22.71 23.85
CA ALA A 929 31.18 -22.97 22.47
C ALA A 929 31.43 -24.43 22.05
N ARG A 930 31.02 -24.72 20.79
CA ARG A 930 31.48 -25.75 19.82
C ARG A 930 30.67 -27.07 19.75
N PRO A 931 30.76 -27.84 18.64
CA PRO A 931 31.52 -27.62 17.39
C PRO A 931 30.76 -27.84 16.07
N SER A 932 31.43 -27.41 15.01
CA SER A 932 31.31 -27.78 13.59
C SER A 932 31.93 -29.15 13.23
N ALA A 933 31.38 -29.81 12.22
CA ALA A 933 32.02 -30.74 11.26
C ALA A 933 31.12 -30.76 10.00
N GLY A 934 31.53 -30.80 8.73
CA GLY A 934 32.81 -31.11 8.10
C GLY A 934 32.61 -32.28 7.12
N GLU A 935 32.99 -32.08 5.84
CA GLU A 935 33.14 -33.06 4.71
C GLU A 935 31.87 -33.39 3.89
N ASP A 936 31.86 -33.62 2.57
CA ASP A 936 32.77 -33.38 1.42
C ASP A 936 32.00 -33.77 0.12
N ASP A 937 32.42 -33.17 -1.01
CA ASP A 937 32.40 -33.64 -2.41
C ASP A 937 31.14 -34.12 -3.17
N GLY A 938 30.95 -33.55 -4.37
CA GLY A 938 30.19 -34.17 -5.45
C GLY A 938 29.71 -33.24 -6.56
N GLY A 939 30.61 -32.74 -7.42
CA GLY A 939 30.22 -32.04 -8.64
C GLY A 939 29.63 -32.97 -9.72
N CYS A 940 28.67 -32.48 -10.51
CA CYS A 940 28.71 -32.42 -11.98
C CYS A 940 27.29 -32.27 -12.59
N GLY A 941 27.09 -31.22 -13.42
CA GLY A 941 26.33 -31.35 -14.67
C GLY A 941 24.85 -30.93 -14.70
N CYS A 942 24.52 -29.64 -14.53
CA CYS A 942 23.26 -29.10 -15.03
C CYS A 942 23.42 -28.55 -16.45
N ARG A 943 22.82 -29.27 -17.41
CA ARG A 943 22.60 -28.79 -18.78
C ARG A 943 21.63 -27.62 -18.76
N THR A 944 22.02 -26.55 -19.44
CA THR A 944 21.21 -25.39 -19.80
C THR A 944 19.99 -25.80 -20.63
N THR A 945 18.78 -25.53 -20.15
CA THR A 945 17.57 -25.50 -20.98
C THR A 945 16.95 -24.11 -20.94
N SER A 946 17.18 -23.40 -22.05
CA SER A 946 16.44 -22.29 -22.65
C SER A 946 15.39 -21.54 -21.82
N SER A 947 15.71 -20.28 -21.53
CA SER A 947 14.79 -19.19 -21.21
C SER A 947 13.84 -18.88 -22.37
N ARG A 948 12.58 -19.27 -22.25
CA ARG A 948 11.45 -18.78 -23.07
C ARG A 948 10.20 -18.64 -22.19
N SER A 949 10.18 -17.67 -21.29
CA SER A 949 8.98 -17.35 -20.50
C SER A 949 8.85 -15.87 -20.12
N LEU A 950 9.86 -15.03 -20.37
CA LEU A 950 9.85 -13.60 -19.99
C LEU A 950 9.32 -12.65 -21.08
N SER A 951 9.01 -13.15 -22.29
CA SER A 951 8.69 -12.30 -23.44
C SER A 951 7.23 -11.85 -23.57
N LEU A 952 6.35 -12.15 -22.61
CA LEU A 952 4.94 -11.72 -22.67
C LEU A 952 4.70 -10.33 -22.05
N PHE A 953 5.50 -9.94 -21.04
CA PHE A 953 5.27 -8.71 -20.27
C PHE A 953 5.84 -7.44 -20.93
N ALA A 954 6.92 -7.56 -21.70
CA ALA A 954 7.49 -6.42 -22.43
C ALA A 954 6.54 -5.86 -23.51
N TRP A 955 5.59 -6.65 -24.01
CA TRP A 955 4.68 -6.24 -25.08
C TRP A 955 3.50 -5.39 -24.60
N LEU A 956 3.07 -5.52 -23.33
CA LEU A 956 1.98 -4.71 -22.76
C LEU A 956 2.43 -3.25 -22.55
N ALA A 957 3.67 -3.02 -22.13
CA ALA A 957 4.25 -1.68 -22.02
C ALA A 957 4.57 -1.03 -23.38
N LEU A 958 4.97 -1.83 -24.39
CA LEU A 958 5.27 -1.33 -25.74
C LEU A 958 4.01 -1.00 -26.57
N GLY A 959 2.88 -1.66 -26.30
CA GLY A 959 1.60 -1.39 -26.98
C GLY A 959 1.08 0.02 -26.77
N ALA A 960 1.21 0.55 -25.55
CA ALA A 960 0.78 1.91 -25.20
C ALA A 960 1.65 3.00 -25.88
N LEU A 961 2.96 2.76 -26.05
CA LEU A 961 3.88 3.70 -26.69
C LEU A 961 3.68 3.78 -28.21
N ALA A 962 3.32 2.66 -28.85
CA ALA A 962 3.10 2.60 -30.30
C ALA A 962 1.80 3.33 -30.74
N ALA A 963 0.78 3.37 -29.88
CA ALA A 963 -0.47 4.08 -30.15
C ALA A 963 -0.31 5.62 -30.06
N LEU A 964 0.51 6.11 -29.13
CA LEU A 964 0.81 7.55 -28.97
C LEU A 964 1.68 8.11 -30.11
N LEU A 965 2.60 7.33 -30.67
CA LEU A 965 3.46 7.78 -31.77
C LEU A 965 2.77 7.79 -33.14
N ARG A 966 1.62 7.12 -33.31
CA ARG A 966 0.87 7.11 -34.59
C ARG A 966 -0.08 8.30 -34.78
N ARG A 967 -0.33 9.13 -33.77
CA ARG A 967 -1.17 10.34 -33.88
C ARG A 967 -0.40 11.63 -34.25
N ARG A 968 0.91 11.56 -34.53
CA ARG A 968 1.73 12.68 -35.02
C ARG A 968 2.26 12.48 -36.46
N ARG A 969 1.46 11.87 -37.33
CA ARG A 969 1.62 12.01 -38.79
C ARG A 969 0.31 12.37 -39.43
#